data_AF-A0A166QJB6-F1
#
_entry.id   AF-A0A166QJB6-F1
#
_cell.length_a   1.000
_cell.length_b   1.000
_cell.length_c   1.000
_cell.angle_alpha   90.00
_cell.angle_beta   90.00
_cell.angle_gamma   90.00
#
_symmetry.space_group_name_H-M   'P 1'
#
loop_
_entity.id
_entity.type
_entity.pdbx_description
1 polymer ?
#
loop_
_entity_poly.entity_id
_entity_poly.type
_entity_poly.pdbx_seq_one_letter_code
_entity_poly.pdbx_strand_id
1 'polypeptide(L)'
;MNRMSLTRVPVGAKSSSPASPPHSNHGLFSTGESNYTSPREEESVWPPDPDDDLVSPLESNPPSPGVVKTATPKQKHSMAWDDPPKSSAPWHDTRTEAMGDLGCAVPSKDDSRHESRPMGWASMQSPPRRGDHPVEEPDQLDDDDMLYKRFSRPPTYCDSQKDVHRKKHNWLSLSILALSVYSTSLSCLWFIVAIVQPRWGPQISSSGGILPSTASLVCAMFAKTIEISFVTVFVTFIGQVLTRRAFVRKSKGMTLAEMTMRNWVIQPGFLITHSETLPYAGTTLLGMLSLIATVASTFYTTASDAMVAPKLKYGSWESKTLSGYVLASYANPPFARESCQTPLRDDDPAGVDTAGRACLEVQYAGQSYRNLMSFLGDWDAINRNGTSATVDISHRPVGTALLYDNTTLTSAWIEVEFGNTTKNFEDHGRIVNNVTLAMPHPSVYDAATNPANKILQPNDLSGVGEYAIKATVVSPALNVMCVNMSPVELAPLVYTEWPLGKINSNDTLVPGQRIGPLNWEQYVPGPSETEWLNRTAVDDVFRWGEQYNRRPPVFQLYPADFNMVTNTTAMNDAIYILSKSASVTNYTLCEMRSWVSPLCSTQFNISGTAGAHMQAHCEDPEDKDSYNHVHPEITFSMPVADWKNIADQWRLSMDINGGAQNNNASNARILTQFVLQEPQLNPLLPSMAEALAVYASSTLIIGGHGTPFEHYWRHEKMRLGAPGSLDPFQASIRTQEYTSGHVAEWQKAFYLVLVLVVVINVVCLAYFLARSGLVTDFTEPQNLFALAVNSPPSEQLKGSCGGGPVKRDLVVPWRVAYASAANHYFFEEASDRPWRGKYAGQDLLSADTAYRGRQRSSYHRLSTSNSWLSHLW
;
A
#
# COMPACT_ATOMS: atom_id res chain seq x y z
N MET A 1 3.55 -31.93 -30.12
CA MET A 1 2.99 -30.74 -30.81
C MET A 1 1.65 -30.38 -30.18
N ASN A 2 1.67 -29.36 -29.32
CA ASN A 2 0.56 -28.45 -28.96
C ASN A 2 1.20 -27.41 -28.04
N ARG A 3 1.62 -26.28 -28.63
CA ARG A 3 2.23 -25.13 -27.94
C ARG A 3 1.14 -24.49 -27.06
N MET A 4 1.18 -24.71 -25.76
CA MET A 4 0.47 -23.85 -24.81
C MET A 4 1.21 -22.52 -24.75
N SER A 5 0.63 -21.50 -25.38
CA SER A 5 1.03 -20.11 -25.25
C SER A 5 0.71 -19.65 -23.83
N LEU A 6 1.73 -19.44 -23.01
CA LEU A 6 1.61 -18.63 -21.80
C LEU A 6 1.37 -17.20 -22.24
N THR A 7 0.11 -16.78 -22.20
CA THR A 7 -0.31 -15.39 -22.39
C THR A 7 0.42 -14.49 -21.38
N ARG A 8 1.34 -13.67 -21.89
CA ARG A 8 1.84 -12.48 -21.18
C ARG A 8 0.66 -11.59 -20.83
N VAL A 9 0.49 -11.31 -19.55
CA VAL A 9 -0.41 -10.24 -19.08
C VAL A 9 0.33 -8.91 -19.28
N PRO A 10 -0.17 -7.98 -20.12
CA PRO A 10 0.44 -6.67 -20.26
C PRO A 10 0.08 -5.82 -19.03
N VAL A 11 1.07 -5.48 -18.21
CA VAL A 11 0.91 -4.46 -17.17
C VAL A 11 1.24 -3.11 -17.83
N GLY A 12 0.23 -2.26 -17.97
CA GLY A 12 0.34 -0.97 -18.64
C GLY A 12 1.26 -0.01 -17.89
N ALA A 13 2.27 0.51 -18.59
CA ALA A 13 3.09 1.61 -18.10
C ALA A 13 2.29 2.92 -18.15
N LYS A 14 2.03 3.52 -16.99
CA LYS A 14 1.75 4.96 -16.90
C LYS A 14 3.00 5.64 -16.36
N SER A 15 3.61 6.47 -17.20
CA SER A 15 4.65 7.42 -16.86
C SER A 15 4.16 8.33 -15.73
N SER A 16 4.91 8.39 -14.62
CA SER A 16 4.80 9.46 -13.64
C SER A 16 6.20 9.93 -13.26
N SER A 17 6.44 11.22 -13.48
CA SER A 17 7.66 11.94 -13.13
C SER A 17 7.86 12.01 -11.61
N PRO A 18 9.11 12.15 -11.12
CA PRO A 18 9.43 12.01 -9.69
C PRO A 18 8.93 13.21 -8.86
N ALA A 19 8.26 12.90 -7.75
CA ALA A 19 7.86 13.88 -6.74
C ALA A 19 9.01 14.10 -5.73
N SER A 20 9.37 15.37 -5.53
CA SER A 20 10.33 15.84 -4.52
C SER A 20 9.85 15.58 -3.09
N PRO A 21 10.75 15.35 -2.11
CA PRO A 21 10.38 15.09 -0.72
C PRO A 21 9.92 16.37 0.01
N PRO A 22 9.01 16.29 1.00
CA PRO A 22 8.54 17.45 1.73
C PRO A 22 9.50 17.85 2.87
N HIS A 23 9.80 19.15 2.91
CA HIS A 23 10.45 19.84 4.02
C HIS A 23 9.62 19.74 5.31
N SER A 24 10.24 19.30 6.41
CA SER A 24 9.68 19.41 7.76
C SER A 24 9.92 20.81 8.33
N ASN A 25 8.87 21.61 8.45
CA ASN A 25 8.84 22.84 9.24
C ASN A 25 8.71 22.48 10.73
N HIS A 26 9.69 22.83 11.55
CA HIS A 26 9.52 22.99 13.00
C HIS A 26 9.87 24.43 13.39
N GLY A 27 8.85 25.19 13.80
CA GLY A 27 8.98 26.50 14.40
C GLY A 27 8.79 26.44 15.91
N LEU A 28 9.81 26.97 16.61
CA LEU A 28 9.77 27.89 17.77
C LEU A 28 9.09 27.49 19.09
N PHE A 29 9.91 27.41 20.15
CA PHE A 29 9.76 28.21 21.39
C PHE A 29 11.13 28.45 22.09
N SER A 30 11.61 29.70 21.97
CA SER A 30 12.21 30.62 22.97
C SER A 30 13.03 30.10 24.18
N THR A 31 14.30 30.53 24.34
CA THR A 31 14.80 31.66 25.18
C THR A 31 16.33 31.55 25.45
N GLY A 32 17.05 32.68 25.40
CA GLY A 32 18.22 32.94 26.28
C GLY A 32 19.54 33.44 25.67
N GLU A 33 19.76 34.77 25.77
CA GLU A 33 21.04 35.50 26.02
C GLU A 33 22.27 35.29 25.09
N SER A 34 22.63 36.25 24.22
CA SER A 34 23.35 37.53 24.43
C SER A 34 24.89 37.43 24.37
N ASN A 35 25.49 38.07 23.34
CA ASN A 35 26.56 39.09 23.42
C ASN A 35 27.64 39.00 22.32
N TYR A 36 27.81 40.15 21.60
CA TYR A 36 29.07 40.82 21.21
C TYR A 36 30.14 40.00 20.42
N THR A 37 30.82 40.44 19.35
CA THR A 37 31.12 41.76 18.76
C THR A 37 31.75 41.51 17.38
N SER A 38 31.55 42.42 16.42
CA SER A 38 32.46 42.59 15.27
C SER A 38 33.61 43.52 15.66
N PRO A 39 34.80 43.39 15.03
CA PRO A 39 35.22 44.53 14.23
C PRO A 39 35.89 44.18 12.89
N ARG A 40 35.49 45.02 11.95
CA ARG A 40 36.05 45.59 10.72
C ARG A 40 37.59 45.68 10.50
N GLU A 41 37.93 45.60 9.20
CA GLU A 41 38.99 46.29 8.40
C GLU A 41 40.48 45.88 8.49
N GLU A 42 41.04 45.36 7.38
CA GLU A 42 42.07 46.03 6.54
C GLU A 42 42.41 45.25 5.23
N GLU A 43 42.59 46.03 4.14
CA GLU A 43 43.41 45.91 2.90
C GLU A 43 44.09 44.57 2.49
N SER A 44 44.40 44.21 1.23
CA SER A 44 44.33 44.76 -0.14
C SER A 44 44.91 43.68 -1.09
N VAL A 45 44.91 43.94 -2.41
CA VAL A 45 45.71 43.32 -3.49
C VAL A 45 45.06 42.18 -4.33
N TRP A 46 44.56 42.58 -5.50
CA TRP A 46 44.69 41.89 -6.82
C TRP A 46 45.84 42.57 -7.62
N PRO A 47 46.28 42.18 -8.85
CA PRO A 47 45.91 41.12 -9.82
C PRO A 47 47.22 40.37 -10.33
N PRO A 48 47.42 39.76 -11.55
CA PRO A 48 46.58 39.76 -12.77
C PRO A 48 46.53 38.51 -13.68
N ASP A 49 45.52 38.57 -14.57
CA ASP A 49 45.42 37.91 -15.88
C ASP A 49 46.60 38.25 -16.81
N PRO A 50 46.78 37.43 -17.88
CA PRO A 50 47.11 37.98 -19.18
C PRO A 50 46.20 37.45 -20.30
N ASP A 51 45.53 38.37 -20.99
CA ASP A 51 45.15 38.25 -22.40
C ASP A 51 46.34 38.72 -23.28
N ASP A 52 46.61 38.02 -24.39
CA ASP A 52 46.46 38.59 -25.75
C ASP A 52 47.03 37.68 -26.88
N ASP A 53 46.18 37.55 -27.90
CA ASP A 53 46.45 37.60 -29.35
C ASP A 53 46.97 36.42 -30.20
N LEU A 54 46.00 35.87 -30.95
CA LEU A 54 45.88 35.85 -32.43
C LEU A 54 47.06 35.36 -33.29
N VAL A 55 46.89 34.17 -33.89
CA VAL A 55 47.16 33.92 -35.33
C VAL A 55 46.21 32.83 -35.86
N SER A 56 45.34 33.18 -36.82
CA SER A 56 44.79 32.22 -37.81
C SER A 56 45.78 32.13 -38.97
N PRO A 57 45.90 30.98 -39.69
CA PRO A 57 45.08 30.88 -40.90
C PRO A 57 44.73 29.47 -41.43
N LEU A 58 43.74 29.51 -42.35
CA LEU A 58 43.59 28.79 -43.61
C LEU A 58 42.65 27.56 -43.71
N GLU A 59 41.62 27.79 -44.54
CA GLU A 59 40.76 26.87 -45.28
C GLU A 59 41.48 25.69 -45.96
N SER A 60 40.80 24.54 -46.05
CA SER A 60 40.76 23.76 -47.29
C SER A 60 39.48 22.92 -47.40
N ASN A 61 38.82 23.07 -48.55
CA ASN A 61 37.63 22.34 -49.00
C ASN A 61 37.91 20.84 -49.23
N PRO A 62 36.88 19.96 -49.14
CA PRO A 62 36.95 18.61 -49.70
C PRO A 62 36.64 18.62 -51.22
N PRO A 63 37.23 17.71 -52.01
CA PRO A 63 36.95 17.64 -53.44
C PRO A 63 35.74 16.73 -53.74
N SER A 64 34.86 17.22 -54.60
CA SER A 64 34.13 16.43 -55.59
C SER A 64 34.54 16.99 -56.96
N PRO A 65 34.79 16.19 -58.01
CA PRO A 65 33.71 15.71 -58.89
C PRO A 65 34.04 14.34 -59.55
N GLY A 66 33.19 13.65 -60.30
CA GLY A 66 31.86 13.93 -60.81
C GLY A 66 31.31 12.69 -61.54
N VAL A 67 29.99 12.65 -61.65
CA VAL A 67 29.25 11.72 -62.51
C VAL A 67 28.42 12.55 -63.47
N VAL A 68 28.45 12.22 -64.76
CA VAL A 68 27.49 12.70 -65.76
C VAL A 68 26.72 11.50 -66.34
N LYS A 69 25.45 11.43 -65.93
CA LYS A 69 24.19 11.12 -66.67
C LYS A 69 24.11 9.76 -67.42
N THR A 70 23.01 9.01 -67.36
CA THR A 70 21.65 9.45 -67.73
C THR A 70 20.56 8.51 -67.18
N ALA A 71 19.35 9.07 -67.04
CA ALA A 71 18.19 8.65 -66.27
C ALA A 71 17.28 7.56 -66.90
N THR A 72 16.38 6.99 -66.08
CA THR A 72 14.91 7.05 -66.27
C THR A 72 14.16 6.59 -64.99
N PRO A 73 12.89 7.01 -64.77
CA PRO A 73 12.36 7.28 -63.42
C PRO A 73 11.26 6.30 -62.95
N LYS A 74 11.07 6.16 -61.63
CA LYS A 74 9.75 5.93 -61.01
C LYS A 74 9.75 6.08 -59.48
N GLN A 75 8.73 6.81 -59.00
CA GLN A 75 8.05 6.79 -57.70
C GLN A 75 8.84 7.03 -56.40
N LYS A 76 8.62 8.22 -55.83
CA LYS A 76 8.78 8.53 -54.40
C LYS A 76 7.47 8.24 -53.65
N HIS A 77 7.55 7.48 -52.57
CA HIS A 77 6.70 7.65 -51.40
C HIS A 77 7.65 7.85 -50.21
N SER A 78 7.63 9.04 -49.61
CA SER A 78 8.22 9.32 -48.30
C SER A 78 7.09 9.39 -47.27
N MET A 79 7.43 8.93 -46.07
CA MET A 79 6.61 8.86 -44.87
C MET A 79 6.10 10.22 -44.42
N ALA A 80 4.94 10.21 -43.75
CA ALA A 80 4.34 11.36 -43.08
C ALA A 80 4.13 11.02 -41.60
N TRP A 81 4.54 11.94 -40.73
CA TRP A 81 4.05 12.09 -39.36
C TRP A 81 3.10 13.29 -39.32
N ASP A 82 2.07 13.12 -38.49
CA ASP A 82 1.19 14.09 -37.81
C ASP A 82 0.33 15.10 -38.60
N ASP A 83 -1.00 14.92 -38.49
CA ASP A 83 -1.93 15.96 -37.98
C ASP A 83 -3.36 15.38 -37.73
N PRO A 84 -4.11 15.86 -36.71
CA PRO A 84 -5.45 15.37 -36.35
C PRO A 84 -6.59 16.15 -37.04
N PRO A 85 -7.81 15.59 -37.21
CA PRO A 85 -8.88 16.31 -37.89
C PRO A 85 -9.71 17.20 -36.95
N LYS A 86 -9.89 18.45 -37.38
CA LYS A 86 -10.92 19.39 -36.92
C LYS A 86 -12.23 19.17 -37.69
N SER A 87 -13.38 19.33 -37.02
CA SER A 87 -14.62 19.77 -37.66
C SER A 87 -15.29 20.91 -36.86
N SER A 88 -15.52 22.01 -37.57
CA SER A 88 -16.34 23.23 -37.32
C SER A 88 -17.75 22.95 -36.77
N ALA A 89 -18.49 23.82 -36.05
CA ALA A 89 -18.44 25.21 -35.57
C ALA A 89 -19.73 25.42 -34.68
N PRO A 90 -20.13 26.63 -34.24
CA PRO A 90 -19.47 27.65 -33.43
C PRO A 90 -20.25 27.98 -32.11
N TRP A 91 -19.58 28.65 -31.16
CA TRP A 91 -20.17 29.18 -29.93
C TRP A 91 -20.38 30.71 -30.01
N HIS A 92 -21.45 31.21 -29.40
CA HIS A 92 -21.56 32.59 -28.90
C HIS A 92 -22.02 32.58 -27.44
N ASP A 93 -21.14 33.14 -26.59
CA ASP A 93 -21.36 34.07 -25.48
C ASP A 93 -22.67 34.05 -24.67
N THR A 94 -22.58 33.83 -23.35
CA THR A 94 -22.56 34.94 -22.36
C THR A 94 -22.41 34.44 -20.90
N ARG A 95 -21.55 35.15 -20.15
CA ARG A 95 -21.50 35.24 -18.68
C ARG A 95 -22.78 35.93 -18.15
N THR A 96 -23.31 35.56 -16.98
CA THR A 96 -23.26 36.28 -15.67
C THR A 96 -24.16 35.58 -14.62
N GLU A 97 -23.89 35.89 -13.35
CA GLU A 97 -24.30 35.25 -12.08
C GLU A 97 -25.78 35.41 -11.68
N ALA A 98 -26.26 34.49 -10.82
CA ALA A 98 -26.80 34.76 -9.45
C ALA A 98 -28.07 33.95 -9.07
N MET A 99 -27.98 33.34 -7.87
CA MET A 99 -29.03 33.07 -6.86
C MET A 99 -30.34 32.36 -7.23
N GLY A 100 -30.69 31.33 -6.44
CA GLY A 100 -32.10 30.96 -6.26
C GLY A 100 -32.33 29.53 -5.82
N ASP A 101 -32.79 29.38 -4.58
CA ASP A 101 -33.04 28.18 -3.80
C ASP A 101 -34.37 27.46 -4.17
N LEU A 102 -34.51 26.22 -3.66
CA LEU A 102 -35.74 25.45 -3.39
C LEU A 102 -36.63 24.91 -4.53
N GLY A 103 -36.88 23.59 -4.48
CA GLY A 103 -38.24 23.06 -4.67
C GLY A 103 -38.39 21.76 -5.45
N CYS A 104 -38.82 20.71 -4.72
CA CYS A 104 -39.77 19.67 -5.14
C CYS A 104 -39.36 18.63 -6.20
N ALA A 105 -39.18 17.39 -5.73
CA ALA A 105 -39.36 16.18 -6.54
C ALA A 105 -40.51 15.35 -5.96
N VAL A 106 -41.52 15.07 -6.79
CA VAL A 106 -42.50 13.98 -6.62
C VAL A 106 -42.94 13.56 -8.04
N PRO A 107 -43.55 12.38 -8.25
CA PRO A 107 -43.02 11.03 -8.25
C PRO A 107 -43.23 10.33 -9.61
N SER A 108 -42.82 9.07 -9.74
CA SER A 108 -43.32 8.18 -10.80
C SER A 108 -43.87 6.89 -10.17
N LYS A 109 -45.16 6.64 -10.36
CA LYS A 109 -45.76 5.29 -10.34
C LYS A 109 -47.13 5.29 -11.04
N ASP A 110 -47.14 4.71 -12.23
CA ASP A 110 -48.29 4.09 -12.91
C ASP A 110 -48.32 2.58 -12.53
N ASP A 111 -49.40 1.81 -12.56
CA ASP A 111 -50.84 2.08 -12.65
C ASP A 111 -51.61 0.75 -12.39
N SER A 112 -52.92 0.87 -12.19
CA SER A 112 -54.02 -0.07 -12.49
C SER A 112 -54.61 -0.93 -11.36
N ARG A 113 -55.87 -0.66 -10.97
CA ARG A 113 -57.06 -1.15 -11.72
C ARG A 113 -58.41 -0.65 -11.12
N HIS A 114 -59.25 -0.15 -12.04
CA HIS A 114 -60.72 -0.16 -12.16
C HIS A 114 -61.56 0.48 -11.02
N GLU A 115 -62.65 1.21 -11.26
CA GLU A 115 -63.47 1.47 -12.45
C GLU A 115 -64.34 2.71 -12.16
N SER A 116 -64.55 3.57 -13.15
CA SER A 116 -65.58 4.60 -13.13
C SER A 116 -66.36 4.54 -14.44
N ARG A 117 -67.67 4.83 -14.37
CA ARG A 117 -68.50 5.15 -15.52
C ARG A 117 -69.14 6.54 -15.35
N PRO A 118 -69.38 7.28 -16.44
CA PRO A 118 -69.32 8.73 -16.42
C PRO A 118 -70.64 9.46 -16.79
N MET A 119 -70.67 10.73 -16.40
CA MET A 119 -71.17 11.97 -17.03
C MET A 119 -72.41 11.99 -17.96
N GLY A 120 -73.23 13.03 -17.73
CA GLY A 120 -74.05 13.77 -18.69
C GLY A 120 -75.13 14.56 -17.94
N TRP A 121 -75.59 15.77 -18.28
CA TRP A 121 -75.24 16.81 -19.24
C TRP A 121 -76.15 18.03 -18.92
N ALA A 122 -75.74 19.26 -19.28
CA ALA A 122 -76.59 20.45 -19.55
C ALA A 122 -77.47 21.02 -18.41
N SER A 123 -77.91 22.28 -18.35
CA SER A 123 -77.59 23.58 -18.94
C SER A 123 -78.56 24.57 -18.26
N MET A 124 -78.10 25.82 -18.06
CA MET A 124 -78.89 27.07 -18.14
C MET A 124 -79.82 27.56 -17.01
N GLN A 125 -79.74 28.89 -16.85
CA GLN A 125 -80.73 29.89 -16.39
C GLN A 125 -80.69 30.39 -14.93
N SER A 126 -80.11 31.58 -14.76
CA SER A 126 -80.57 32.64 -13.83
C SER A 126 -81.79 33.35 -14.46
N PRO A 127 -82.76 33.99 -13.74
CA PRO A 127 -82.58 35.13 -12.79
C PRO A 127 -83.70 35.20 -11.69
N PRO A 128 -84.09 36.32 -11.01
CA PRO A 128 -83.53 37.67 -10.83
C PRO A 128 -83.40 38.15 -9.34
N ARG A 129 -82.88 39.39 -9.18
CA ARG A 129 -82.71 40.22 -7.97
C ARG A 129 -83.92 40.32 -6.99
N ARG A 130 -83.63 40.39 -5.68
CA ARG A 130 -84.27 41.35 -4.72
C ARG A 130 -83.39 41.56 -3.48
N GLY A 131 -83.29 42.81 -3.02
CA GLY A 131 -82.39 43.26 -1.95
C GLY A 131 -82.98 43.27 -0.54
N ASP A 132 -82.10 43.71 0.36
CA ASP A 132 -82.30 44.38 1.66
C ASP A 132 -82.88 43.58 2.84
N HIS A 133 -82.02 43.06 3.72
CA HIS A 133 -81.58 43.68 5.00
C HIS A 133 -80.98 42.62 5.95
N PRO A 134 -80.05 43.01 6.84
CA PRO A 134 -79.17 42.11 7.57
C PRO A 134 -79.82 41.57 8.84
N VAL A 135 -79.61 40.28 9.12
CA VAL A 135 -79.71 39.76 10.49
C VAL A 135 -78.28 39.55 10.96
N GLU A 136 -77.83 40.48 11.81
CA GLU A 136 -76.67 40.27 12.68
C GLU A 136 -77.00 39.10 13.62
N GLU A 137 -76.39 37.94 13.38
CA GLU A 137 -76.08 36.98 14.44
C GLU A 137 -74.62 37.18 14.82
N PRO A 138 -74.29 37.68 16.03
CA PRO A 138 -73.01 37.42 16.61
C PRO A 138 -73.06 36.02 17.24
N ASP A 139 -72.56 35.04 16.49
CA ASP A 139 -71.99 33.80 17.04
C ASP A 139 -70.78 34.18 17.92
N GLN A 140 -71.04 34.59 19.15
CA GLN A 140 -70.11 34.41 20.27
C GLN A 140 -70.66 33.27 21.12
N LEU A 141 -70.53 32.06 20.59
CA LEU A 141 -70.37 30.90 21.45
C LEU A 141 -69.09 31.17 22.25
N ASP A 142 -69.26 31.55 23.53
CA ASP A 142 -68.15 31.66 24.48
C ASP A 142 -67.35 30.36 24.40
N ASP A 143 -66.15 30.42 23.84
CA ASP A 143 -65.20 29.30 23.83
C ASP A 143 -64.95 28.79 25.25
N ASP A 144 -65.10 29.69 26.24
CA ASP A 144 -65.10 29.40 27.67
C ASP A 144 -66.21 28.40 28.05
N ASP A 145 -67.43 28.60 27.56
CA ASP A 145 -68.59 27.77 27.86
C ASP A 145 -68.47 26.38 27.22
N MET A 146 -67.82 26.31 26.05
CA MET A 146 -67.46 25.06 25.37
C MET A 146 -66.32 24.32 26.09
N LEU A 147 -65.31 25.03 26.60
CA LEU A 147 -64.22 24.49 27.42
C LEU A 147 -64.76 23.91 28.73
N TYR A 148 -65.59 24.67 29.45
CA TYR A 148 -66.22 24.23 30.70
C TYR A 148 -67.13 23.02 30.49
N LYS A 149 -67.94 22.99 29.42
CA LYS A 149 -68.77 21.80 29.10
C LYS A 149 -67.93 20.56 28.76
N ARG A 150 -66.77 20.73 28.13
CA ARG A 150 -65.88 19.62 27.72
C ARG A 150 -65.17 18.96 28.91
N PHE A 151 -64.81 19.70 29.95
CA PHE A 151 -64.04 19.20 31.10
C PHE A 151 -64.87 18.98 32.39
N SER A 152 -66.13 19.44 32.45
CA SER A 152 -67.00 19.29 33.64
C SER A 152 -67.73 17.95 33.75
N ARG A 153 -67.69 17.09 32.73
CA ARG A 153 -68.32 15.76 32.71
C ARG A 153 -67.27 14.68 32.47
N PRO A 154 -67.33 13.50 33.14
CA PRO A 154 -66.49 12.38 32.78
C PRO A 154 -66.73 12.03 31.30
N PRO A 155 -65.69 11.96 30.46
CA PRO A 155 -65.86 11.83 29.02
C PRO A 155 -66.47 10.46 28.68
N THR A 156 -67.74 10.45 28.27
CA THR A 156 -68.43 9.23 27.80
C THR A 156 -68.01 8.82 26.39
N TYR A 157 -67.26 9.68 25.68
CA TYR A 157 -66.78 9.46 24.31
C TYR A 157 -65.39 8.81 24.23
N CYS A 158 -64.74 8.56 25.36
CA CYS A 158 -63.34 8.11 25.43
C CYS A 158 -63.22 6.73 26.11
N ASP A 159 -64.04 5.78 25.62
CA ASP A 159 -64.04 4.39 26.04
C ASP A 159 -62.86 3.63 25.41
N SER A 160 -62.04 2.98 26.23
CA SER A 160 -60.87 2.24 25.78
C SER A 160 -61.27 0.99 24.98
N GLN A 161 -61.06 1.01 23.66
CA GLN A 161 -61.37 -0.11 22.76
C GLN A 161 -60.43 -1.32 22.92
N LYS A 162 -59.24 -1.13 23.50
CA LYS A 162 -58.21 -2.18 23.66
C LYS A 162 -57.47 -1.99 24.98
N ASP A 163 -57.20 -3.11 25.64
CA ASP A 163 -56.44 -3.11 26.90
C ASP A 163 -55.01 -2.59 26.70
N VAL A 164 -54.50 -1.89 27.71
CA VAL A 164 -53.14 -1.32 27.74
C VAL A 164 -52.11 -2.43 27.84
N HIS A 165 -52.47 -3.57 28.44
CA HIS A 165 -51.63 -4.76 28.45
C HIS A 165 -51.83 -5.60 27.18
N ARG A 166 -50.78 -5.73 26.37
CA ARG A 166 -50.77 -6.60 25.19
C ARG A 166 -50.26 -7.99 25.57
N LYS A 167 -51.01 -9.04 25.19
CA LYS A 167 -50.67 -10.45 25.42
C LYS A 167 -49.30 -10.79 24.81
N LYS A 168 -48.57 -11.76 25.42
CA LYS A 168 -47.24 -12.24 24.99
C LYS A 168 -47.15 -12.65 23.51
N HIS A 169 -48.24 -13.17 22.93
CA HIS A 169 -48.28 -13.67 21.54
C HIS A 169 -48.87 -12.66 20.54
N ASN A 170 -48.94 -11.38 20.88
CA ASN A 170 -49.31 -10.36 19.91
C ASN A 170 -48.16 -10.17 18.89
N TRP A 171 -48.49 -9.99 17.60
CA TRP A 171 -47.51 -9.87 16.50
C TRP A 171 -46.42 -8.85 16.81
N LEU A 172 -46.78 -7.68 17.34
CA LEU A 172 -45.85 -6.63 17.74
C LEU A 172 -44.85 -7.09 18.83
N SER A 173 -45.30 -7.90 19.79
CA SER A 173 -44.42 -8.46 20.83
C SER A 173 -43.45 -9.48 20.29
N LEU A 174 -43.90 -10.30 19.32
CA LEU A 174 -43.04 -11.26 18.65
C LEU A 174 -41.99 -10.55 17.78
N SER A 175 -42.39 -9.50 17.05
CA SER A 175 -41.48 -8.72 16.21
C SER A 175 -40.42 -7.97 17.01
N ILE A 176 -40.76 -7.35 18.14
CA ILE A 176 -39.77 -6.67 19.01
C ILE A 176 -38.80 -7.68 19.63
N LEU A 177 -39.31 -8.84 20.07
CA LEU A 177 -38.46 -9.91 20.61
C LEU A 177 -37.51 -10.44 19.52
N ALA A 178 -38.00 -10.68 18.30
CA ALA A 178 -37.19 -11.11 17.17
C ALA A 178 -36.11 -10.07 16.81
N LEU A 179 -36.45 -8.78 16.76
CA LEU A 179 -35.50 -7.68 16.54
C LEU A 179 -34.45 -7.60 17.66
N SER A 180 -34.85 -7.83 18.91
CA SER A 180 -33.93 -7.86 20.05
C SER A 180 -32.95 -9.03 19.97
N VAL A 181 -33.41 -10.23 19.60
CA VAL A 181 -32.54 -11.40 19.36
C VAL A 181 -31.60 -11.15 18.17
N TYR A 182 -32.11 -10.59 17.07
CA TYR A 182 -31.33 -10.25 15.87
C TYR A 182 -30.21 -9.24 16.21
N SER A 183 -30.58 -8.11 16.83
CA SER A 183 -29.62 -7.06 17.18
C SER A 183 -28.56 -7.57 18.15
N THR A 184 -28.96 -8.34 19.17
CA THR A 184 -28.03 -8.93 20.15
C THR A 184 -27.07 -9.90 19.47
N SER A 185 -27.58 -10.88 18.71
CA SER A 185 -26.76 -11.93 18.09
C SER A 185 -25.75 -11.36 17.09
N LEU A 186 -26.17 -10.43 16.23
CA LEU A 186 -25.28 -9.81 15.25
C LEU A 186 -24.31 -8.81 15.88
N SER A 187 -24.72 -8.05 16.90
CA SER A 187 -23.79 -7.18 17.64
C SER A 187 -22.68 -7.99 18.31
N CYS A 188 -23.00 -9.16 18.88
CA CYS A 188 -22.02 -10.09 19.41
C CYS A 188 -21.09 -10.63 18.32
N LEU A 189 -21.63 -11.05 17.17
CA LEU A 189 -20.84 -11.52 16.04
C LEU A 189 -19.86 -10.43 15.56
N TRP A 190 -20.33 -9.19 15.41
CA TRP A 190 -19.50 -8.05 15.01
C TRP A 190 -18.36 -7.80 16.00
N PHE A 191 -18.65 -7.87 17.30
CA PHE A 191 -17.63 -7.71 18.33
C PHE A 191 -16.60 -8.84 18.32
N ILE A 192 -17.03 -10.09 18.11
CA ILE A 192 -16.13 -11.24 17.97
C ILE A 192 -15.23 -11.07 16.75
N VAL A 193 -15.78 -10.70 15.59
CA VAL A 193 -14.99 -10.46 14.37
C VAL A 193 -13.97 -9.33 14.58
N ALA A 194 -14.35 -8.25 15.27
CA ALA A 194 -13.43 -7.16 15.60
C ALA A 194 -12.27 -7.60 16.51
N ILE A 195 -12.46 -8.59 17.38
CA ILE A 195 -11.41 -9.15 18.24
C ILE A 195 -10.54 -10.15 17.48
N VAL A 196 -11.16 -11.11 16.80
CA VAL A 196 -10.47 -12.21 16.11
C VAL A 196 -9.67 -11.72 14.91
N GLN A 197 -10.15 -10.66 14.24
CA GLN A 197 -9.54 -10.09 13.04
C GLN A 197 -9.23 -11.13 11.96
N PRO A 198 -10.24 -11.86 11.45
CA PRO A 198 -10.03 -12.92 10.48
C PRO A 198 -9.40 -12.39 9.19
N ARG A 199 -8.41 -13.15 8.67
CA ARG A 199 -7.83 -12.96 7.34
C ARG A 199 -8.63 -13.75 6.32
N TRP A 200 -9.07 -13.08 5.25
CA TRP A 200 -9.95 -13.67 4.26
C TRP A 200 -9.20 -14.34 3.10
N GLY A 201 -7.90 -14.06 2.94
CA GLY A 201 -7.05 -14.63 1.90
C GLY A 201 -7.74 -14.63 0.52
N PRO A 202 -7.80 -15.76 -0.19
CA PRO A 202 -8.41 -15.83 -1.53
C PRO A 202 -9.94 -15.68 -1.55
N GLN A 203 -10.63 -15.76 -0.40
CA GLN A 203 -12.10 -15.63 -0.34
C GLN A 203 -12.57 -14.21 -0.66
N ILE A 204 -11.76 -13.20 -0.33
CA ILE A 204 -11.97 -11.81 -0.73
C ILE A 204 -10.77 -11.39 -1.59
N SER A 205 -10.93 -11.53 -2.90
CA SER A 205 -9.92 -11.16 -3.89
C SER A 205 -10.59 -10.63 -5.16
N SER A 206 -9.81 -9.97 -6.02
CA SER A 206 -10.27 -9.48 -7.31
C SER A 206 -10.35 -10.59 -8.37
N SER A 207 -9.61 -11.68 -8.19
CA SER A 207 -9.55 -12.81 -9.12
C SER A 207 -10.39 -14.03 -8.69
N GLY A 208 -10.96 -14.02 -7.47
CA GLY A 208 -11.80 -15.10 -6.95
C GLY A 208 -12.78 -14.64 -5.87
N GLY A 209 -13.63 -15.57 -5.38
CA GLY A 209 -14.52 -15.33 -4.24
C GLY A 209 -15.46 -14.14 -4.38
N ILE A 210 -15.40 -13.21 -3.43
CA ILE A 210 -16.20 -11.98 -3.39
C ILE A 210 -15.28 -10.78 -3.64
N LEU A 211 -15.68 -9.88 -4.55
CA LEU A 211 -14.94 -8.64 -4.80
C LEU A 211 -14.83 -7.80 -3.51
N PRO A 212 -13.68 -7.16 -3.24
CA PRO A 212 -13.49 -6.34 -2.05
C PRO A 212 -14.55 -5.24 -1.87
N SER A 213 -14.98 -4.63 -2.98
CA SER A 213 -16.05 -3.61 -2.99
C SER A 213 -17.39 -4.18 -2.54
N THR A 214 -17.74 -5.39 -3.00
CA THR A 214 -18.96 -6.09 -2.57
C THR A 214 -18.89 -6.50 -1.10
N ALA A 215 -17.75 -7.02 -0.64
CA ALA A 215 -17.57 -7.41 0.75
C ALA A 215 -17.71 -6.22 1.72
N SER A 216 -17.11 -5.08 1.37
CA SER A 216 -17.26 -3.83 2.12
C SER A 216 -18.71 -3.34 2.14
N LEU A 217 -19.40 -3.36 0.99
CA LEU A 217 -20.80 -2.95 0.87
C LEU A 217 -21.73 -3.85 1.71
N VAL A 218 -21.52 -5.16 1.70
CA VAL A 218 -22.28 -6.11 2.53
C VAL A 218 -22.03 -5.85 4.02
N CYS A 219 -20.79 -5.61 4.43
CA CYS A 219 -20.47 -5.24 5.82
C CYS A 219 -21.16 -3.93 6.24
N ALA A 220 -21.14 -2.90 5.38
CA ALA A 220 -21.81 -1.63 5.64
C ALA A 220 -23.34 -1.78 5.75
N MET A 221 -23.94 -2.61 4.89
CA MET A 221 -25.37 -2.93 4.95
C MET A 221 -25.73 -3.58 6.28
N PHE A 222 -25.01 -4.63 6.70
CA PHE A 222 -25.27 -5.28 7.98
C PHE A 222 -25.05 -4.34 9.17
N ALA A 223 -23.98 -3.54 9.16
CA ALA A 223 -23.74 -2.52 10.18
C ALA A 223 -24.93 -1.58 10.35
N LYS A 224 -25.52 -1.11 9.24
CA LYS A 224 -26.71 -0.25 9.27
C LYS A 224 -27.94 -0.96 9.81
N THR A 225 -28.14 -2.24 9.47
CA THR A 225 -29.26 -3.02 10.04
C THR A 225 -29.11 -3.24 11.55
N ILE A 226 -27.88 -3.42 12.05
CA ILE A 226 -27.63 -3.54 13.49
C ILE A 226 -27.88 -2.21 14.18
N GLU A 227 -27.41 -1.09 13.62
CA GLU A 227 -27.67 0.26 14.13
C GLU A 227 -29.18 0.52 14.28
N ILE A 228 -29.95 0.31 13.20
CA ILE A 228 -31.41 0.57 13.18
C ILE A 228 -32.16 -0.36 14.15
N SER A 229 -31.79 -1.64 14.17
CA SER A 229 -32.42 -2.61 15.09
C SER A 229 -32.08 -2.31 16.55
N PHE A 230 -30.85 -1.90 16.86
CA PHE A 230 -30.41 -1.47 18.18
C PHE A 230 -31.23 -0.27 18.68
N VAL A 231 -31.33 0.79 17.87
CA VAL A 231 -32.13 1.99 18.20
C VAL A 231 -33.58 1.61 18.46
N THR A 232 -34.17 0.78 17.61
CA THR A 232 -35.57 0.34 17.74
C THR A 232 -35.81 -0.43 19.04
N VAL A 233 -34.94 -1.38 19.37
CA VAL A 233 -35.02 -2.21 20.57
C VAL A 233 -34.85 -1.36 21.83
N PHE A 234 -33.88 -0.44 21.83
CA PHE A 234 -33.60 0.44 22.96
C PHE A 234 -34.72 1.47 23.21
N VAL A 235 -35.23 2.11 22.16
CA VAL A 235 -36.38 3.03 22.25
C VAL A 235 -37.59 2.30 22.83
N THR A 236 -37.85 1.08 22.36
CA THR A 236 -38.94 0.26 22.88
C THR A 236 -38.72 -0.08 24.36
N PHE A 237 -37.48 -0.40 24.76
CA PHE A 237 -37.13 -0.66 26.15
C PHE A 237 -37.41 0.56 27.03
N ILE A 238 -36.96 1.76 26.64
CA ILE A 238 -37.24 3.01 27.36
C ILE A 238 -38.74 3.21 27.50
N GLY A 239 -39.50 3.10 26.42
CA GLY A 239 -40.95 3.27 26.42
C GLY A 239 -41.66 2.31 27.36
N GLN A 240 -41.24 1.04 27.38
CA GLN A 240 -41.78 0.04 28.30
C GLN A 240 -41.46 0.34 29.76
N VAL A 241 -40.24 0.76 30.08
CA VAL A 241 -39.82 1.06 31.46
C VAL A 241 -40.57 2.29 31.98
N LEU A 242 -40.59 3.37 31.21
CA LEU A 242 -41.24 4.62 31.57
C LEU A 242 -42.76 4.47 31.69
N THR A 243 -43.39 3.81 30.73
CA THR A 243 -44.84 3.63 30.75
C THR A 243 -45.27 2.74 31.93
N ARG A 244 -44.52 1.66 32.21
CA ARG A 244 -44.81 0.83 33.40
C ARG A 244 -44.59 1.60 34.70
N ARG A 245 -43.57 2.45 34.78
CA ARG A 245 -43.35 3.34 35.92
C ARG A 245 -44.55 4.29 36.10
N ALA A 246 -45.12 4.82 35.03
CA ALA A 246 -46.32 5.69 35.08
C ALA A 246 -47.59 4.98 35.59
N PHE A 247 -47.69 3.65 35.48
CA PHE A 247 -48.84 2.86 35.98
C PHE A 247 -48.75 2.45 37.46
N VAL A 248 -47.57 2.47 38.07
CA VAL A 248 -47.39 1.97 39.45
C VAL A 248 -47.74 3.04 40.47
N ARG A 249 -48.81 2.81 41.26
CA ARG A 249 -49.34 3.74 42.28
C ARG A 249 -48.36 4.26 43.34
N LYS A 250 -47.23 3.58 43.58
CA LYS A 250 -46.18 3.97 44.57
C LYS A 250 -44.90 4.50 43.91
N SER A 251 -44.86 4.62 42.58
CA SER A 251 -43.69 5.12 41.87
C SER A 251 -43.69 6.66 41.84
N LYS A 252 -42.56 7.23 41.43
CA LYS A 252 -42.41 8.68 41.20
C LYS A 252 -43.11 9.19 39.93
N GLY A 253 -43.83 8.35 39.18
CA GLY A 253 -44.37 8.71 37.85
C GLY A 253 -43.29 8.90 36.78
N MET A 254 -43.67 9.41 35.61
CA MET A 254 -42.81 9.80 34.49
C MET A 254 -42.83 11.32 34.30
N THR A 255 -41.70 11.95 34.01
CA THR A 255 -41.62 13.39 33.71
C THR A 255 -41.61 13.68 32.22
N LEU A 256 -41.91 14.92 31.82
CA LEU A 256 -41.85 15.32 30.41
C LEU A 256 -40.41 15.31 29.88
N ALA A 257 -39.42 15.63 30.73
CA ALA A 257 -37.99 15.48 30.43
C ALA A 257 -37.61 14.00 30.21
N GLU A 258 -38.17 13.05 30.96
CA GLU A 258 -37.91 11.63 30.74
C GLU A 258 -38.50 11.13 29.40
N MET A 259 -39.63 11.70 28.95
CA MET A 259 -40.21 11.36 27.64
C MET A 259 -39.31 11.77 26.45
N THR A 260 -38.53 12.84 26.58
CA THR A 260 -37.65 13.31 25.48
C THR A 260 -36.41 12.43 25.27
N MET A 261 -36.08 11.53 26.22
CA MET A 261 -34.97 10.58 26.08
C MET A 261 -35.09 9.69 24.85
N ARG A 262 -36.33 9.42 24.41
CA ARG A 262 -36.60 8.71 23.14
C ARG A 262 -36.03 9.46 21.93
N ASN A 263 -36.22 10.78 21.90
CA ASN A 263 -35.80 11.63 20.79
C ASN A 263 -34.28 11.76 20.71
N TRP A 264 -33.59 11.69 21.86
CA TRP A 264 -32.12 11.71 21.90
C TRP A 264 -31.51 10.57 21.08
N VAL A 265 -32.08 9.37 21.18
CA VAL A 265 -31.55 8.18 20.48
C VAL A 265 -31.99 8.14 19.02
N ILE A 266 -33.25 8.46 18.72
CA ILE A 266 -33.78 8.45 17.34
C ILE A 266 -33.10 9.53 16.49
N GLN A 267 -32.91 10.71 17.07
CA GLN A 267 -32.33 11.86 16.39
C GLN A 267 -31.33 12.56 17.33
N PRO A 268 -30.07 12.12 17.33
CA PRO A 268 -29.02 12.69 18.19
C PRO A 268 -28.89 14.21 18.11
N GLY A 269 -29.21 14.81 16.96
CA GLY A 269 -29.24 16.27 16.78
C GLY A 269 -30.20 17.01 17.73
N PHE A 270 -31.23 16.34 18.25
CA PHE A 270 -32.18 16.91 19.23
C PHE A 270 -31.49 17.35 20.53
N LEU A 271 -30.39 16.69 20.92
CA LEU A 271 -29.59 17.08 22.09
C LEU A 271 -28.95 18.45 21.93
N ILE A 272 -28.61 18.84 20.70
CA ILE A 272 -27.99 20.12 20.37
C ILE A 272 -29.05 21.23 20.32
N THR A 273 -30.20 20.95 19.69
CA THR A 273 -31.26 21.95 19.48
C THR A 273 -32.13 22.18 20.72
N HIS A 274 -32.30 21.17 21.60
CA HIS A 274 -33.14 21.24 22.79
C HIS A 274 -32.40 20.81 24.07
N SER A 275 -31.23 21.42 24.30
CA SER A 275 -30.36 21.17 25.46
C SER A 275 -31.03 21.50 26.81
N GLU A 276 -32.12 22.28 26.81
CA GLU A 276 -32.88 22.64 28.01
C GLU A 276 -33.45 21.43 28.76
N THR A 277 -33.68 20.30 28.08
CA THR A 277 -34.20 19.07 28.70
C THR A 277 -33.11 18.18 29.32
N LEU A 278 -31.85 18.37 28.90
CA LEU A 278 -30.69 17.58 29.29
C LEU A 278 -30.39 17.61 30.81
N PRO A 279 -30.32 18.77 31.50
CA PRO A 279 -29.96 18.79 32.92
C PRO A 279 -31.00 18.08 33.80
N TYR A 280 -32.27 18.04 33.36
CA TYR A 280 -33.36 17.48 34.14
C TYR A 280 -33.51 15.96 33.97
N ALA A 281 -33.31 15.43 32.76
CA ALA A 281 -33.42 13.98 32.50
C ALA A 281 -32.07 13.27 32.46
N GLY A 282 -30.99 13.92 32.04
CA GLY A 282 -29.67 13.32 31.82
C GLY A 282 -28.98 12.85 33.09
N THR A 283 -29.31 13.43 34.24
CA THR A 283 -28.76 13.02 35.55
C THR A 283 -29.47 11.77 36.12
N THR A 284 -30.57 11.33 35.52
CA THR A 284 -31.23 10.09 35.91
C THR A 284 -30.47 8.88 35.36
N LEU A 285 -30.63 7.73 36.01
CA LEU A 285 -29.96 6.50 35.57
C LEU A 285 -30.41 6.04 34.17
N LEU A 286 -31.70 6.23 33.83
CA LEU A 286 -32.22 6.03 32.47
C LEU A 286 -31.71 7.08 31.47
N GLY A 287 -31.51 8.33 31.92
CA GLY A 287 -30.93 9.41 31.14
C GLY A 287 -29.46 9.18 30.79
N MET A 288 -28.66 8.73 31.76
CA MET A 288 -27.26 8.35 31.50
C MET A 288 -27.19 7.18 30.51
N LEU A 289 -28.05 6.16 30.69
CA LEU A 289 -28.12 5.04 29.76
C LEU A 289 -28.53 5.47 28.35
N SER A 290 -29.48 6.40 28.21
CA SER A 290 -29.92 6.92 26.91
C SER A 290 -28.89 7.81 26.23
N LEU A 291 -28.11 8.59 26.99
CA LEU A 291 -26.96 9.34 26.46
C LEU A 291 -25.87 8.39 25.96
N ILE A 292 -25.53 7.36 26.73
CA ILE A 292 -24.55 6.33 26.32
C ILE A 292 -25.04 5.62 25.06
N ALA A 293 -26.32 5.23 25.00
CA ALA A 293 -26.92 4.60 23.83
C ALA A 293 -26.92 5.52 22.60
N THR A 294 -27.14 6.82 22.79
CA THR A 294 -27.10 7.82 21.73
C THR A 294 -25.70 7.94 21.14
N VAL A 295 -24.67 8.05 21.99
CA VAL A 295 -23.26 8.08 21.56
C VAL A 295 -22.90 6.77 20.85
N ALA A 296 -23.26 5.63 21.42
CA ALA A 296 -23.00 4.33 20.83
C ALA A 296 -23.66 4.17 19.46
N SER A 297 -24.93 4.57 19.31
CA SER A 297 -25.64 4.55 18.03
C SER A 297 -25.01 5.46 16.99
N THR A 298 -24.64 6.69 17.39
CA THR A 298 -24.08 7.70 16.48
C THR A 298 -22.76 7.23 15.87
N PHE A 299 -21.92 6.58 16.66
CA PHE A 299 -20.62 6.09 16.21
C PHE A 299 -20.63 4.62 15.76
N TYR A 300 -21.77 3.90 15.80
CA TYR A 300 -21.78 2.46 15.55
C TYR A 300 -21.34 2.09 14.14
N THR A 301 -21.86 2.76 13.12
CA THR A 301 -21.48 2.49 11.72
C THR A 301 -20.03 2.85 11.45
N THR A 302 -19.53 3.95 12.01
CA THR A 302 -18.11 4.32 11.95
C THR A 302 -17.24 3.28 12.66
N ALA A 303 -17.65 2.83 13.85
CA ALA A 303 -16.96 1.79 14.60
C ALA A 303 -16.94 0.45 13.84
N SER A 304 -18.06 0.08 13.21
CA SER A 304 -18.15 -1.12 12.39
C SER A 304 -17.25 -1.03 11.15
N ASP A 305 -17.25 0.09 10.43
CA ASP A 305 -16.35 0.27 9.29
C ASP A 305 -14.89 0.21 9.74
N ALA A 306 -14.55 0.89 10.84
CA ALA A 306 -13.19 0.94 11.36
C ALA A 306 -12.69 -0.43 11.84
N MET A 307 -13.55 -1.25 12.47
CA MET A 307 -13.14 -2.43 13.22
C MET A 307 -13.51 -3.77 12.56
N VAL A 308 -14.45 -3.80 11.62
CA VAL A 308 -15.00 -5.05 11.08
C VAL A 308 -14.90 -5.13 9.56
N ALA A 309 -15.04 -4.02 8.84
CA ALA A 309 -14.95 -4.04 7.38
C ALA A 309 -13.57 -4.56 6.92
N PRO A 310 -13.54 -5.41 5.87
CA PRO A 310 -12.30 -5.99 5.38
C PRO A 310 -11.43 -4.91 4.74
N LYS A 311 -10.20 -4.76 5.21
CA LYS A 311 -9.22 -3.77 4.74
C LYS A 311 -7.89 -4.46 4.45
N LEU A 312 -7.13 -3.93 3.49
CA LEU A 312 -5.80 -4.44 3.17
C LEU A 312 -4.85 -4.20 4.35
N LYS A 313 -4.36 -5.28 4.95
CA LYS A 313 -3.47 -5.24 6.10
C LYS A 313 -2.37 -6.29 5.93
N TYR A 314 -1.16 -5.92 6.32
CA TYR A 314 -0.06 -6.86 6.37
C TYR A 314 -0.25 -7.90 7.48
N GLY A 315 0.00 -9.16 7.13
CA GLY A 315 0.20 -10.21 8.11
C GLY A 315 1.48 -10.04 8.92
N SER A 316 1.65 -10.93 9.89
CA SER A 316 2.94 -11.26 10.50
C SER A 316 3.84 -11.96 9.49
N TRP A 317 5.15 -11.93 9.73
CA TRP A 317 6.08 -12.79 9.01
C TRP A 317 5.77 -14.26 9.32
N GLU A 318 5.63 -15.08 8.29
CA GLU A 318 5.33 -16.50 8.39
C GLU A 318 6.41 -17.28 7.63
N SER A 319 7.05 -18.25 8.30
CA SER A 319 8.01 -19.15 7.64
C SER A 319 7.26 -20.18 6.82
N LYS A 320 7.57 -20.25 5.52
CA LYS A 320 6.91 -21.11 4.54
C LYS A 320 7.93 -21.63 3.53
N THR A 321 7.83 -22.91 3.20
CA THR A 321 8.58 -23.48 2.08
C THR A 321 7.91 -23.07 0.77
N LEU A 322 8.65 -22.38 -0.08
CA LEU A 322 8.23 -22.02 -1.43
C LEU A 322 8.87 -23.01 -2.42
N SER A 323 8.33 -23.11 -3.63
CA SER A 323 8.92 -23.93 -4.68
C SER A 323 8.96 -23.19 -6.02
N GLY A 324 10.09 -23.31 -6.72
CA GLY A 324 10.31 -22.69 -8.02
C GLY A 324 10.81 -23.72 -9.04
N TYR A 325 10.65 -23.40 -10.32
CA TYR A 325 11.15 -24.27 -11.39
C TYR A 325 12.66 -24.04 -11.60
N VAL A 326 13.42 -25.14 -11.61
CA VAL A 326 14.83 -25.20 -11.94
C VAL A 326 14.97 -25.86 -13.30
N LEU A 327 15.75 -25.23 -14.19
CA LEU A 327 15.87 -25.57 -15.60
C LEU A 327 17.30 -25.94 -15.98
N ALA A 328 18.33 -25.32 -15.40
CA ALA A 328 19.72 -25.61 -15.75
C ALA A 328 20.69 -25.31 -14.60
N SER A 329 21.91 -25.83 -14.72
CA SER A 329 23.01 -25.47 -13.81
C SER A 329 23.34 -23.97 -13.89
N TYR A 330 23.93 -23.43 -12.82
CA TYR A 330 24.36 -22.04 -12.80
C TYR A 330 25.29 -21.71 -13.97
N ALA A 331 25.01 -20.60 -14.64
CA ALA A 331 25.76 -20.06 -15.76
C ALA A 331 25.91 -21.02 -16.96
N ASN A 332 24.92 -21.88 -17.22
CA ASN A 332 24.91 -22.82 -18.35
C ASN A 332 24.75 -22.09 -19.71
N PRO A 333 25.79 -22.05 -20.58
CA PRO A 333 25.73 -21.25 -21.81
C PRO A 333 24.71 -21.76 -22.85
N PRO A 334 24.60 -23.08 -23.13
CA PRO A 334 23.57 -23.58 -24.03
C PRO A 334 22.15 -23.20 -23.61
N PHE A 335 21.85 -23.28 -22.31
CA PHE A 335 20.54 -22.89 -21.78
C PHE A 335 20.30 -21.39 -21.93
N ALA A 336 21.26 -20.54 -21.57
CA ALA A 336 21.13 -19.08 -21.71
C ALA A 336 20.81 -18.67 -23.16
N ARG A 337 21.47 -19.30 -24.15
CA ARG A 337 21.21 -19.06 -25.58
C ARG A 337 19.83 -19.55 -26.01
N GLU A 338 19.33 -20.65 -25.47
CA GLU A 338 18.01 -21.21 -25.78
C GLU A 338 16.89 -20.33 -25.20
N SER A 339 17.08 -19.80 -23.99
CA SER A 339 16.12 -18.94 -23.29
C SER A 339 15.91 -17.57 -23.95
N CYS A 340 16.87 -17.09 -24.76
CA CYS A 340 16.75 -15.79 -25.44
C CYS A 340 15.66 -15.80 -26.53
N GLN A 341 14.78 -14.81 -26.50
CA GLN A 341 13.64 -14.73 -27.42
C GLN A 341 14.03 -14.05 -28.73
N THR A 342 14.28 -14.83 -29.77
CA THR A 342 14.59 -14.33 -31.12
C THR A 342 13.66 -14.92 -32.18
N PRO A 343 13.10 -14.11 -33.10
CA PRO A 343 12.30 -14.62 -34.21
C PRO A 343 13.14 -15.34 -35.26
N LEU A 344 14.46 -15.12 -35.29
CA LEU A 344 15.38 -15.70 -36.28
C LEU A 344 15.87 -17.10 -35.90
N ARG A 345 15.28 -17.72 -34.87
CA ARG A 345 15.76 -18.97 -34.27
C ARG A 345 15.93 -20.09 -35.28
N ASP A 346 14.96 -20.27 -36.16
CA ASP A 346 14.95 -21.34 -37.15
C ASP A 346 15.41 -20.86 -38.55
N ASP A 347 15.52 -19.55 -38.75
CA ASP A 347 15.77 -18.91 -40.05
C ASP A 347 17.21 -18.38 -40.22
N ASP A 348 18.03 -18.39 -39.17
CA ASP A 348 19.42 -17.93 -39.24
C ASP A 348 20.25 -18.90 -40.12
N PRO A 349 20.89 -18.43 -41.20
CA PRO A 349 21.67 -19.28 -42.09
C PRO A 349 22.91 -19.90 -41.42
N ALA A 350 23.38 -19.33 -40.31
CA ALA A 350 24.45 -19.87 -39.48
C ALA A 350 23.94 -20.78 -38.34
N GLY A 351 22.63 -21.06 -38.30
CA GLY A 351 21.99 -22.03 -37.42
C GLY A 351 21.44 -21.48 -36.10
N VAL A 352 20.67 -22.34 -35.44
CA VAL A 352 19.87 -22.06 -34.23
C VAL A 352 20.69 -21.50 -33.06
N ASP A 353 21.92 -22.00 -32.89
CA ASP A 353 22.84 -21.56 -31.83
C ASP A 353 23.38 -20.15 -32.09
N THR A 354 23.62 -19.80 -33.36
CA THR A 354 24.12 -18.46 -33.74
C THR A 354 23.05 -17.40 -33.49
N ALA A 355 21.81 -17.68 -33.85
CA ALA A 355 20.67 -16.81 -33.56
C ALA A 355 20.51 -16.54 -32.04
N GLY A 356 20.63 -17.61 -31.24
CA GLY A 356 20.56 -17.51 -29.77
C GLY A 356 21.71 -16.71 -29.17
N ARG A 357 22.94 -16.91 -29.66
CA ARG A 357 24.11 -16.14 -29.24
C ARG A 357 23.96 -14.66 -29.58
N ALA A 358 23.59 -14.31 -30.81
CA ALA A 358 23.43 -12.92 -31.22
C ALA A 358 22.34 -12.20 -30.40
N CYS A 359 21.22 -12.89 -30.12
CA CYS A 359 20.17 -12.39 -29.22
C CYS A 359 20.72 -12.07 -27.83
N LEU A 360 21.51 -12.99 -27.27
CA LEU A 360 22.08 -12.86 -25.94
C LEU A 360 23.13 -11.73 -25.86
N GLU A 361 23.96 -11.57 -26.90
CA GLU A 361 24.92 -10.48 -27.01
C GLU A 361 24.25 -9.10 -26.99
N VAL A 362 23.12 -8.94 -27.69
CA VAL A 362 22.32 -7.70 -27.65
C VAL A 362 21.74 -7.46 -26.25
N GLN A 363 21.27 -8.52 -25.58
CA GLN A 363 20.74 -8.42 -24.22
C GLN A 363 21.83 -8.03 -23.21
N TYR A 364 23.02 -8.63 -23.31
CA TYR A 364 24.18 -8.22 -22.51
C TYR A 364 24.53 -6.75 -22.75
N ALA A 365 24.53 -6.28 -24.00
CA ALA A 365 24.82 -4.88 -24.30
C ALA A 365 23.82 -3.93 -23.66
N GLY A 366 22.53 -4.16 -23.87
CA GLY A 366 21.48 -3.32 -23.31
C GLY A 366 21.54 -3.24 -21.78
N GLN A 367 21.65 -4.39 -21.10
CA GLN A 367 21.64 -4.44 -19.64
C GLN A 367 22.95 -3.94 -19.02
N SER A 368 24.11 -4.34 -19.55
CA SER A 368 25.41 -3.97 -18.96
C SER A 368 25.66 -2.46 -19.03
N TYR A 369 25.41 -1.84 -20.19
CA TYR A 369 25.55 -0.37 -20.33
C TYR A 369 24.58 0.38 -19.44
N ARG A 370 23.33 -0.09 -19.33
CA ARG A 370 22.35 0.48 -18.42
C ARG A 370 22.83 0.40 -16.96
N ASN A 371 23.30 -0.76 -16.51
CA ASN A 371 23.76 -0.96 -15.13
C ASN A 371 24.96 -0.05 -14.81
N LEU A 372 25.93 0.03 -15.72
CA LEU A 372 27.08 0.93 -15.59
C LEU A 372 26.65 2.39 -15.56
N MET A 373 25.76 2.83 -16.45
CA MET A 373 25.30 4.22 -16.47
C MET A 373 24.49 4.62 -15.24
N SER A 374 23.67 3.71 -14.69
CA SER A 374 22.97 3.96 -13.42
C SER A 374 23.96 4.18 -12.28
N PHE A 375 24.96 3.30 -12.18
CA PHE A 375 26.01 3.39 -11.17
C PHE A 375 26.86 4.66 -11.30
N LEU A 376 27.22 5.03 -12.53
CA LEU A 376 27.92 6.29 -12.80
C LEU A 376 27.06 7.51 -12.46
N GLY A 377 25.74 7.43 -12.62
CA GLY A 377 24.82 8.48 -12.19
C GLY A 377 24.84 8.72 -10.68
N ASP A 378 24.87 7.64 -9.89
CA ASP A 378 24.98 7.72 -8.43
C ASP A 378 26.33 8.34 -8.01
N TRP A 379 27.42 7.94 -8.67
CA TRP A 379 28.75 8.52 -8.43
C TRP A 379 28.87 9.98 -8.88
N ASP A 380 28.27 10.37 -10.00
CA ASP A 380 28.23 11.77 -10.45
C ASP A 380 27.48 12.65 -9.45
N ALA A 381 26.35 12.16 -8.91
CA ALA A 381 25.62 12.86 -7.85
C ALA A 381 26.47 13.04 -6.58
N ILE A 382 27.19 11.99 -6.16
CA ILE A 382 28.11 12.03 -5.03
C ILE A 382 29.24 13.03 -5.25
N ASN A 383 29.86 13.00 -6.42
CA ASN A 383 30.99 13.86 -6.77
C ASN A 383 30.57 15.34 -6.80
N ARG A 384 29.41 15.66 -7.38
CA ARG A 384 28.87 17.03 -7.43
C ARG A 384 28.48 17.58 -6.07
N ASN A 385 27.89 16.74 -5.22
CA ASN A 385 27.43 17.17 -3.89
C ASN A 385 28.58 17.20 -2.87
N GLY A 386 29.69 16.51 -3.12
CA GLY A 386 30.81 16.38 -2.18
C GLY A 386 30.42 15.64 -0.88
N THR A 387 29.40 14.80 -0.94
CA THR A 387 28.74 14.23 0.26
C THR A 387 29.36 12.92 0.76
N SER A 388 30.21 12.27 -0.03
CA SER A 388 30.81 10.99 0.34
C SER A 388 32.20 11.18 0.95
N ALA A 389 32.38 10.61 2.15
CA ALA A 389 33.68 10.45 2.80
C ALA A 389 34.05 8.97 2.98
N THR A 390 33.27 8.04 2.40
CA THR A 390 33.43 6.60 2.67
C THR A 390 34.44 5.96 1.71
N VAL A 391 35.56 5.54 2.30
CA VAL A 391 36.58 4.69 1.64
C VAL A 391 36.31 3.21 1.85
N ASP A 392 35.35 2.85 2.69
CA ASP A 392 34.98 1.48 2.98
C ASP A 392 33.99 0.94 1.93
N ILE A 393 34.29 -0.23 1.37
CA ILE A 393 33.51 -0.88 0.32
C ILE A 393 32.07 -1.12 0.75
N SER A 394 31.83 -1.50 2.01
CA SER A 394 30.49 -1.84 2.52
C SER A 394 29.48 -0.67 2.43
N HIS A 395 29.96 0.58 2.49
CA HIS A 395 29.15 1.79 2.50
C HIS A 395 29.15 2.54 1.16
N ARG A 396 29.84 2.01 0.14
CA ARG A 396 29.90 2.63 -1.18
C ARG A 396 28.64 2.27 -1.99
N PRO A 397 28.25 3.11 -2.97
CA PRO A 397 27.13 2.82 -3.86
C PRO A 397 27.22 1.40 -4.44
N VAL A 398 26.07 0.74 -4.55
CA VAL A 398 25.96 -0.60 -5.12
C VAL A 398 25.41 -0.52 -6.55
N GLY A 399 25.61 -1.59 -7.33
CA GLY A 399 25.02 -1.68 -8.66
C GLY A 399 23.52 -1.99 -8.61
N THR A 400 22.77 -1.45 -9.57
CA THR A 400 21.39 -1.87 -9.83
C THR A 400 21.25 -2.47 -11.22
N ALA A 401 20.26 -3.35 -11.37
CA ALA A 401 19.93 -3.99 -12.63
C ALA A 401 18.41 -4.19 -12.75
N LEU A 402 17.94 -4.66 -13.91
CA LEU A 402 16.54 -5.06 -14.08
C LEU A 402 16.37 -6.52 -14.44
N LEU A 403 15.34 -7.11 -13.84
CA LEU A 403 14.74 -8.36 -14.27
C LEU A 403 13.41 -8.05 -14.98
N TYR A 404 13.19 -8.64 -16.16
CA TYR A 404 11.99 -8.44 -17.00
C TYR A 404 11.60 -6.97 -17.27
N ASP A 405 12.59 -6.07 -17.30
CA ASP A 405 12.44 -4.63 -17.54
C ASP A 405 11.54 -3.87 -16.54
N ASN A 406 11.05 -4.51 -15.48
CA ASN A 406 10.13 -3.89 -14.51
C ASN A 406 10.51 -4.14 -13.05
N THR A 407 11.40 -5.09 -12.77
CA THR A 407 11.77 -5.48 -11.41
C THR A 407 13.20 -5.00 -11.15
N THR A 408 13.36 -4.05 -10.25
CA THR A 408 14.68 -3.51 -9.92
C THR A 408 15.41 -4.47 -9.00
N LEU A 409 16.62 -4.87 -9.40
CA LEU A 409 17.54 -5.67 -8.62
C LEU A 409 18.60 -4.76 -8.00
N THR A 410 18.79 -4.85 -6.70
CA THR A 410 19.86 -4.17 -5.96
C THR A 410 20.87 -5.19 -5.48
N SER A 411 22.12 -4.98 -5.87
CA SER A 411 23.24 -5.80 -5.43
C SER A 411 23.74 -5.41 -4.03
N ALA A 412 24.60 -6.25 -3.46
CA ALA A 412 25.34 -5.95 -2.25
C ALA A 412 26.83 -6.26 -2.45
N TRP A 413 27.70 -5.47 -1.84
CA TRP A 413 29.11 -5.82 -1.69
C TRP A 413 29.24 -6.89 -0.62
N ILE A 414 30.01 -7.94 -0.93
CA ILE A 414 30.30 -9.05 0.00
C ILE A 414 31.79 -9.30 0.06
N GLU A 415 32.21 -10.11 1.04
CA GLU A 415 33.61 -10.45 1.31
C GLU A 415 34.47 -9.18 1.47
N VAL A 416 33.88 -8.16 2.10
CA VAL A 416 34.45 -6.81 2.19
C VAL A 416 35.80 -6.78 2.91
N GLU A 417 36.11 -7.83 3.68
CA GLU A 417 37.40 -8.03 4.34
C GLU A 417 38.60 -8.06 3.36
N PHE A 418 38.39 -8.53 2.13
CA PHE A 418 39.43 -8.56 1.09
C PHE A 418 39.49 -7.24 0.28
N GLY A 419 38.53 -6.34 0.46
CA GLY A 419 38.41 -5.08 -0.28
C GLY A 419 39.26 -3.92 0.24
N ASN A 420 39.98 -4.09 1.36
CA ASN A 420 40.83 -3.05 1.91
C ASN A 420 42.15 -2.92 1.12
N THR A 421 42.20 -1.94 0.22
CA THR A 421 43.33 -1.68 -0.67
C THR A 421 44.62 -1.30 0.07
N THR A 422 44.52 -0.58 1.19
CA THR A 422 45.69 -0.19 2.00
C THR A 422 46.31 -1.40 2.67
N LYS A 423 45.49 -2.26 3.28
CA LYS A 423 45.97 -3.52 3.88
C LYS A 423 46.58 -4.45 2.84
N ASN A 424 45.92 -4.61 1.69
CA ASN A 424 46.46 -5.45 0.62
C ASN A 424 47.80 -4.90 0.07
N PHE A 425 47.99 -3.58 0.08
CA PHE A 425 49.25 -2.96 -0.30
C PHE A 425 50.38 -3.27 0.70
N GLU A 426 50.07 -3.28 2.00
CA GLU A 426 51.02 -3.69 3.04
C GLU A 426 51.41 -5.17 2.90
N ASP A 427 50.45 -6.04 2.60
CA ASP A 427 50.65 -7.50 2.51
C ASP A 427 51.41 -7.91 1.23
N HIS A 428 51.14 -7.26 0.09
CA HIS A 428 51.68 -7.67 -1.23
C HIS A 428 52.70 -6.69 -1.82
N GLY A 429 52.89 -5.51 -1.23
CA GLY A 429 53.77 -4.46 -1.75
C GLY A 429 53.30 -3.83 -3.07
N ARG A 430 52.02 -3.99 -3.43
CA ARG A 430 51.42 -3.48 -4.68
C ARG A 430 49.93 -3.21 -4.51
N ILE A 431 49.38 -2.35 -5.35
CA ILE A 431 47.95 -1.99 -5.29
C ILE A 431 47.13 -3.19 -5.77
N VAL A 432 46.39 -3.81 -4.85
CA VAL A 432 45.42 -4.87 -5.12
C VAL A 432 44.04 -4.39 -4.69
N ASN A 433 43.16 -4.25 -5.66
CA ASN A 433 41.76 -3.89 -5.45
C ASN A 433 40.90 -5.11 -5.74
N ASN A 434 40.29 -5.66 -4.69
CA ASN A 434 39.53 -6.90 -4.77
C ASN A 434 38.11 -6.66 -4.26
N VAL A 435 37.12 -6.76 -5.15
CA VAL A 435 35.71 -6.51 -4.80
C VAL A 435 34.84 -7.67 -5.24
N THR A 436 33.89 -8.06 -4.40
CA THR A 436 32.90 -9.08 -4.74
C THR A 436 31.50 -8.48 -4.67
N LEU A 437 30.75 -8.62 -5.76
CA LEU A 437 29.37 -8.14 -5.90
C LEU A 437 28.42 -9.33 -5.92
N ALA A 438 27.41 -9.34 -5.06
CA ALA A 438 26.33 -10.31 -5.06
C ALA A 438 25.04 -9.72 -5.61
N MET A 439 24.39 -10.45 -6.51
CA MET A 439 23.05 -10.14 -7.00
C MET A 439 22.01 -11.04 -6.32
N PRO A 440 20.79 -10.54 -6.07
CA PRO A 440 19.72 -11.40 -5.57
C PRO A 440 19.40 -12.52 -6.56
N HIS A 441 18.95 -13.66 -6.06
CA HIS A 441 18.68 -14.82 -6.90
C HIS A 441 17.46 -14.58 -7.81
N PRO A 442 17.61 -14.52 -9.14
CA PRO A 442 16.55 -14.09 -10.05
C PRO A 442 15.33 -15.03 -10.07
N SER A 443 15.53 -16.34 -9.86
CA SER A 443 14.43 -17.32 -9.87
C SER A 443 13.47 -17.19 -8.67
N VAL A 444 13.78 -16.38 -7.65
CA VAL A 444 12.85 -16.09 -6.54
C VAL A 444 11.61 -15.36 -7.06
N TYR A 445 11.75 -14.51 -8.08
CA TYR A 445 10.63 -13.86 -8.75
C TYR A 445 9.68 -14.90 -9.38
N ASP A 446 10.25 -15.86 -10.12
CA ASP A 446 9.48 -16.91 -10.78
C ASP A 446 8.79 -17.83 -9.76
N ALA A 447 9.43 -18.08 -8.61
CA ALA A 447 8.81 -18.78 -7.50
C ALA A 447 7.66 -17.97 -6.86
N ALA A 448 7.83 -16.66 -6.66
CA ALA A 448 6.81 -15.80 -6.06
C ALA A 448 5.53 -15.70 -6.89
N THR A 449 5.67 -15.76 -8.22
CA THR A 449 4.56 -15.73 -9.18
C THR A 449 4.02 -17.12 -9.52
N ASN A 450 4.65 -18.20 -9.06
CA ASN A 450 4.24 -19.56 -9.35
C ASN A 450 2.90 -19.90 -8.64
N PRO A 451 1.86 -20.36 -9.36
CA PRO A 451 0.58 -20.72 -8.76
C PRO A 451 0.68 -21.83 -7.70
N ALA A 452 1.73 -22.67 -7.74
CA ALA A 452 1.95 -23.71 -6.73
C ALA A 452 2.09 -23.15 -5.30
N ASN A 453 2.63 -21.93 -5.16
CA ASN A 453 2.90 -21.31 -3.85
C ASN A 453 1.68 -20.59 -3.25
N LYS A 454 0.62 -20.37 -4.04
CA LYS A 454 -0.64 -19.73 -3.61
C LYS A 454 -0.43 -18.37 -2.94
N ILE A 455 0.46 -17.54 -3.50
CA ILE A 455 0.68 -16.16 -3.06
C ILE A 455 -0.24 -15.26 -3.89
N LEU A 456 -1.09 -14.48 -3.22
CA LEU A 456 -1.96 -13.50 -3.89
C LEU A 456 -1.09 -12.41 -4.52
N GLN A 457 -1.26 -12.19 -5.82
CA GLN A 457 -0.53 -11.17 -6.55
C GLN A 457 -1.20 -9.81 -6.38
N PRO A 458 -0.50 -8.69 -6.62
CA PRO A 458 -1.12 -7.35 -6.57
C PRO A 458 -2.39 -7.23 -7.42
N ASN A 459 -2.42 -7.89 -8.59
CA ASN A 459 -3.59 -7.94 -9.47
C ASN A 459 -4.80 -8.66 -8.84
N ASP A 460 -4.56 -9.61 -7.94
CA ASP A 460 -5.60 -10.30 -7.17
C ASP A 460 -6.16 -9.43 -6.03
N LEU A 461 -5.54 -8.27 -5.78
CA LEU A 461 -5.87 -7.34 -4.70
C LEU A 461 -6.11 -5.93 -5.26
N SER A 462 -6.92 -5.85 -6.33
CA SER A 462 -7.29 -4.60 -7.03
C SER A 462 -6.11 -3.77 -7.55
N GLY A 463 -4.97 -4.41 -7.83
CA GLY A 463 -3.77 -3.75 -8.33
C GLY A 463 -3.02 -2.93 -7.28
N VAL A 464 -3.40 -3.03 -6.00
CA VAL A 464 -2.78 -2.27 -4.89
C VAL A 464 -2.17 -3.18 -3.83
N GLY A 465 -2.33 -4.50 -3.95
CA GLY A 465 -1.78 -5.45 -3.00
C GLY A 465 -0.26 -5.45 -2.96
N GLU A 466 0.27 -5.85 -1.81
CA GLU A 466 1.70 -5.89 -1.56
C GLU A 466 2.09 -7.20 -0.87
N TYR A 467 3.29 -7.70 -1.14
CA TYR A 467 3.89 -8.78 -0.36
C TYR A 467 5.41 -8.66 -0.33
N ALA A 468 6.00 -9.23 0.71
CA ALA A 468 7.44 -9.31 0.92
C ALA A 468 7.85 -10.76 1.17
N ILE A 469 8.95 -11.18 0.57
CA ILE A 469 9.54 -12.51 0.72
C ILE A 469 11.01 -12.33 1.10
N LYS A 470 11.45 -13.02 2.14
CA LYS A 470 12.87 -13.22 2.47
C LYS A 470 13.20 -14.67 2.18
N ALA A 471 13.94 -14.90 1.10
CA ALA A 471 14.24 -16.23 0.60
C ALA A 471 15.63 -16.66 1.07
N THR A 472 15.69 -17.84 1.69
CA THR A 472 16.92 -18.52 2.09
C THR A 472 17.46 -19.29 0.89
N VAL A 473 18.18 -18.57 0.02
CA VAL A 473 18.70 -19.08 -1.26
C VAL A 473 20.08 -18.51 -1.51
N VAL A 474 20.89 -19.21 -2.29
CA VAL A 474 22.21 -18.72 -2.70
C VAL A 474 22.10 -17.52 -3.64
N SER A 475 23.07 -16.61 -3.58
CA SER A 475 23.11 -15.42 -4.44
C SER A 475 24.22 -15.52 -5.49
N PRO A 476 23.93 -15.37 -6.79
CA PRO A 476 24.97 -15.24 -7.80
C PRO A 476 25.93 -14.08 -7.48
N ALA A 477 27.23 -14.36 -7.47
CA ALA A 477 28.26 -13.40 -7.11
C ALA A 477 29.35 -13.31 -8.18
N LEU A 478 29.91 -12.12 -8.36
CA LEU A 478 31.01 -11.80 -9.26
C LEU A 478 32.12 -11.13 -8.46
N ASN A 479 33.31 -11.72 -8.51
CA ASN A 479 34.52 -11.12 -7.98
C ASN A 479 35.34 -10.50 -9.10
N VAL A 480 35.86 -9.31 -8.83
CA VAL A 480 36.80 -8.61 -9.69
C VAL A 480 38.01 -8.18 -8.87
N MET A 481 39.17 -8.72 -9.24
CA MET A 481 40.43 -8.40 -8.60
C MET A 481 41.38 -7.73 -9.59
N CYS A 482 41.70 -6.47 -9.38
CA CYS A 482 42.59 -5.67 -10.21
C CYS A 482 43.92 -5.40 -9.50
N VAL A 483 45.02 -5.70 -10.18
CA VAL A 483 46.39 -5.57 -9.66
C VAL A 483 47.21 -4.66 -10.57
N ASN A 484 47.91 -3.70 -9.97
CA ASN A 484 48.87 -2.85 -10.68
C ASN A 484 50.16 -3.64 -10.95
N MET A 485 50.65 -3.60 -12.19
CA MET A 485 51.85 -4.30 -12.64
C MET A 485 52.73 -3.42 -13.52
N SER A 486 54.04 -3.49 -13.30
CA SER A 486 55.02 -2.84 -14.18
C SER A 486 55.11 -3.55 -15.54
N PRO A 487 55.57 -2.86 -16.60
CA PRO A 487 55.76 -3.49 -17.91
C PRO A 487 56.72 -4.69 -17.85
N VAL A 488 57.75 -4.63 -17.01
CA VAL A 488 58.75 -5.72 -16.89
C VAL A 488 58.13 -6.97 -16.25
N GLU A 489 57.30 -6.80 -15.22
CA GLU A 489 56.61 -7.93 -14.56
C GLU A 489 55.57 -8.57 -15.48
N LEU A 490 54.99 -7.80 -16.41
CA LEU A 490 53.97 -8.27 -17.34
C LEU A 490 54.56 -8.93 -18.60
N ALA A 491 55.82 -8.67 -18.94
CA ALA A 491 56.48 -9.19 -20.14
C ALA A 491 56.31 -10.71 -20.35
N PRO A 492 56.35 -11.59 -19.32
CA PRO A 492 56.08 -13.01 -19.49
C PRO A 492 54.66 -13.34 -20.00
N LEU A 493 53.68 -12.46 -19.77
CA LEU A 493 52.28 -12.63 -20.18
C LEU A 493 51.97 -11.97 -21.53
N VAL A 494 52.88 -11.14 -22.08
CA VAL A 494 52.65 -10.41 -23.32
C VAL A 494 53.43 -11.06 -24.46
N TYR A 495 52.71 -11.62 -25.44
CA TYR A 495 53.26 -12.38 -26.54
C TYR A 495 54.32 -11.60 -27.35
N THR A 496 54.14 -10.29 -27.55
CA THR A 496 55.10 -9.45 -28.30
C THR A 496 56.43 -9.21 -27.57
N GLU A 497 56.52 -9.56 -26.29
CA GLU A 497 57.77 -9.48 -25.52
C GLU A 497 58.50 -10.82 -25.44
N TRP A 498 57.91 -11.89 -25.98
CA TRP A 498 58.54 -13.20 -25.92
C TRP A 498 59.76 -13.27 -26.84
N PRO A 499 60.88 -13.87 -26.41
CA PRO A 499 62.11 -13.94 -27.21
C PRO A 499 61.95 -14.60 -28.58
N LEU A 500 60.99 -15.53 -28.70
CA LEU A 500 60.67 -16.26 -29.95
C LEU A 500 59.32 -15.82 -30.55
N GLY A 501 58.70 -14.77 -30.02
CA GLY A 501 57.44 -14.23 -30.51
C GLY A 501 57.62 -13.62 -31.90
N LYS A 502 56.75 -13.98 -32.84
CA LYS A 502 56.69 -13.32 -34.15
C LYS A 502 55.98 -11.98 -34.00
N ILE A 503 56.64 -10.89 -34.39
CA ILE A 503 56.13 -9.52 -34.20
C ILE A 503 55.97 -8.85 -35.57
N ASN A 504 54.85 -8.16 -35.74
CA ASN A 504 54.59 -7.28 -36.87
C ASN A 504 54.51 -5.82 -36.38
N SER A 505 55.64 -5.13 -36.33
CA SER A 505 55.70 -3.75 -35.78
C SER A 505 55.05 -2.68 -36.67
N ASN A 506 54.67 -3.02 -37.92
CA ASN A 506 54.08 -2.07 -38.88
C ASN A 506 52.54 -2.15 -38.97
N ASP A 507 51.90 -3.05 -38.21
CA ASP A 507 50.47 -3.34 -38.36
C ASP A 507 49.57 -2.46 -37.46
N THR A 508 50.14 -1.64 -36.58
CA THR A 508 49.37 -0.76 -35.67
C THR A 508 49.53 0.73 -36.02
N LEU A 509 48.43 1.49 -35.89
CA LEU A 509 48.41 2.95 -36.06
C LEU A 509 49.05 3.71 -34.89
N VAL A 510 49.31 3.03 -33.76
CA VAL A 510 49.92 3.63 -32.57
C VAL A 510 51.44 3.55 -32.65
N PRO A 511 52.17 4.68 -32.58
CA PRO A 511 53.63 4.68 -32.66
C PRO A 511 54.28 3.83 -31.56
N GLY A 512 55.17 2.91 -31.95
CA GLY A 512 55.94 2.08 -31.01
C GLY A 512 55.21 0.88 -30.42
N GLN A 513 53.91 0.71 -30.72
CA GLN A 513 53.17 -0.49 -30.32
C GLN A 513 53.55 -1.67 -31.22
N ARG A 514 53.64 -2.86 -30.62
CA ARG A 514 53.94 -4.12 -31.31
C ARG A 514 52.72 -5.01 -31.28
N ILE A 515 52.45 -5.74 -32.36
CA ILE A 515 51.35 -6.70 -32.44
C ILE A 515 51.84 -8.03 -32.99
N GLY A 516 51.26 -9.13 -32.51
CA GLY A 516 51.48 -10.46 -33.07
C GLY A 516 50.72 -10.65 -34.40
N PRO A 517 51.11 -11.61 -35.25
CA PRO A 517 50.37 -11.93 -36.47
C PRO A 517 48.92 -12.33 -36.19
N LEU A 518 48.06 -12.33 -37.21
CA LEU A 518 46.63 -12.68 -37.08
C LEU A 518 46.38 -14.05 -36.42
N ASN A 519 47.30 -14.99 -36.57
CA ASN A 519 47.24 -16.32 -35.97
C ASN A 519 48.20 -16.48 -34.77
N TRP A 520 48.45 -15.41 -34.01
CA TRP A 520 49.40 -15.41 -32.90
C TRP A 520 49.09 -16.50 -31.86
N GLU A 521 47.81 -16.82 -31.62
CA GLU A 521 47.41 -17.84 -30.64
C GLU A 521 47.99 -19.23 -30.97
N GLN A 522 48.22 -19.53 -32.25
CA GLN A 522 48.79 -20.81 -32.69
C GLN A 522 50.26 -20.98 -32.28
N TYR A 523 50.94 -19.88 -31.97
CA TYR A 523 52.33 -19.88 -31.49
C TYR A 523 52.42 -19.89 -29.96
N VAL A 524 51.29 -19.78 -29.26
CA VAL A 524 51.23 -20.00 -27.82
C VAL A 524 51.31 -21.51 -27.57
N PRO A 525 52.28 -22.00 -26.78
CA PRO A 525 52.39 -23.43 -26.50
C PRO A 525 51.06 -24.00 -26.00
N GLY A 526 50.63 -25.12 -26.58
CA GLY A 526 49.44 -25.82 -26.14
C GLY A 526 49.54 -26.25 -24.67
N PRO A 527 48.41 -26.53 -24.00
CA PRO A 527 48.45 -27.04 -22.64
C PRO A 527 49.13 -28.42 -22.60
N SER A 528 50.26 -28.52 -21.92
CA SER A 528 50.97 -29.78 -21.60
C SER A 528 51.00 -29.95 -20.09
N GLU A 529 50.90 -31.18 -19.58
CA GLU A 529 50.90 -31.49 -18.13
C GLU A 529 52.14 -30.97 -17.40
N THR A 530 53.25 -30.78 -18.12
CA THR A 530 54.54 -30.33 -17.56
C THR A 530 54.88 -28.87 -17.89
N GLU A 531 54.07 -28.18 -18.69
CA GLU A 531 54.41 -26.86 -19.23
C GLU A 531 53.48 -25.78 -18.67
N TRP A 532 53.84 -25.30 -17.48
CA TRP A 532 53.31 -24.07 -16.91
C TRP A 532 54.13 -22.90 -17.48
N LEU A 533 53.45 -21.90 -18.05
CA LEU A 533 54.12 -20.71 -18.62
C LEU A 533 55.04 -20.03 -17.60
N ASN A 534 55.91 -19.14 -18.08
CA ASN A 534 56.87 -18.40 -17.26
C ASN A 534 56.24 -17.79 -16.01
N ARG A 535 56.91 -17.97 -14.86
CA ARG A 535 56.47 -17.42 -13.58
C ARG A 535 56.46 -15.90 -13.59
N THR A 536 55.46 -15.31 -12.93
CA THR A 536 55.33 -13.87 -12.74
C THR A 536 55.34 -13.50 -11.26
N ALA A 537 55.56 -12.22 -10.96
CA ALA A 537 55.56 -11.71 -9.59
C ALA A 537 54.17 -11.76 -8.91
N VAL A 538 53.10 -12.03 -9.67
CA VAL A 538 51.69 -12.04 -9.23
C VAL A 538 51.07 -13.44 -9.25
N ASP A 539 51.85 -14.49 -9.52
CA ASP A 539 51.35 -15.86 -9.61
C ASP A 539 50.58 -16.29 -8.36
N ASP A 540 51.08 -15.95 -7.16
CA ASP A 540 50.39 -16.29 -5.89
C ASP A 540 49.11 -15.48 -5.66
N VAL A 541 49.06 -14.23 -6.16
CA VAL A 541 47.89 -13.36 -6.03
C VAL A 541 46.74 -13.90 -6.87
N PHE A 542 47.01 -14.19 -8.15
CA PHE A 542 46.02 -14.76 -9.08
C PHE A 542 45.92 -16.29 -9.01
N ARG A 543 46.68 -16.93 -8.12
CA ARG A 543 46.70 -18.40 -7.94
C ARG A 543 47.02 -19.12 -9.25
N TRP A 544 48.07 -18.71 -9.96
CA TRP A 544 48.56 -19.37 -11.18
C TRP A 544 49.68 -20.36 -10.88
N GLY A 545 49.84 -21.34 -11.76
CA GLY A 545 50.88 -22.36 -11.69
C GLY A 545 50.35 -23.72 -11.24
N GLU A 546 51.29 -24.66 -11.14
CA GLU A 546 51.03 -26.07 -10.85
C GLU A 546 50.28 -26.29 -9.52
N GLN A 547 50.65 -25.52 -8.49
CA GLN A 547 50.03 -25.62 -7.16
C GLN A 547 48.52 -25.39 -7.19
N TYR A 548 48.05 -24.53 -8.08
CA TYR A 548 46.65 -24.13 -8.16
C TYR A 548 45.93 -24.77 -9.36
N ASN A 549 46.67 -25.49 -10.22
CA ASN A 549 46.17 -26.06 -11.47
C ASN A 549 45.53 -25.00 -12.39
N ARG A 550 46.09 -23.78 -12.44
CA ARG A 550 45.58 -22.66 -13.26
C ARG A 550 46.70 -22.09 -14.13
N ARG A 551 46.44 -21.99 -15.43
CA ARG A 551 47.40 -21.41 -16.37
C ARG A 551 47.23 -19.88 -16.40
N PRO A 552 48.32 -19.09 -16.39
CA PRO A 552 48.22 -17.64 -16.54
C PRO A 552 47.74 -17.26 -17.95
N PRO A 553 47.09 -16.09 -18.12
CA PRO A 553 46.64 -15.59 -19.41
C PRO A 553 47.83 -15.15 -20.28
N VAL A 554 47.67 -15.23 -21.60
CA VAL A 554 48.61 -14.63 -22.56
C VAL A 554 47.87 -13.55 -23.35
N PHE A 555 48.42 -12.35 -23.36
CA PHE A 555 47.90 -11.21 -24.13
C PHE A 555 48.69 -11.04 -25.41
N GLN A 556 48.01 -10.66 -26.49
CA GLN A 556 48.66 -10.44 -27.78
C GLN A 556 49.69 -9.30 -27.74
N LEU A 557 49.37 -8.22 -27.01
CA LEU A 557 50.12 -6.97 -27.02
C LEU A 557 49.84 -6.13 -25.76
N TYR A 558 50.67 -5.11 -25.52
CA TYR A 558 50.39 -4.07 -24.53
C TYR A 558 49.32 -3.09 -25.03
N PRO A 559 48.19 -2.91 -24.30
CA PRO A 559 47.21 -1.90 -24.68
C PRO A 559 47.82 -0.50 -24.68
N ALA A 560 47.41 0.32 -25.65
CA ALA A 560 47.66 1.75 -25.63
C ALA A 560 46.86 2.45 -24.52
N ASP A 561 47.19 3.70 -24.23
CA ASP A 561 46.43 4.51 -23.27
C ASP A 561 44.93 4.53 -23.60
N PHE A 562 44.11 4.45 -22.56
CA PHE A 562 42.64 4.36 -22.62
C PHE A 562 42.08 3.09 -23.30
N ASN A 563 42.90 2.07 -23.53
CA ASN A 563 42.48 0.81 -24.13
C ASN A 563 42.62 -0.38 -23.17
N MET A 564 41.92 -1.45 -23.52
CA MET A 564 41.93 -2.72 -22.79
C MET A 564 42.02 -3.90 -23.77
N VAL A 565 42.72 -4.97 -23.35
CA VAL A 565 42.86 -6.23 -24.08
C VAL A 565 42.43 -7.36 -23.14
N THR A 566 41.76 -8.37 -23.68
CA THR A 566 41.19 -9.47 -22.88
C THR A 566 41.78 -10.82 -23.26
N ASN A 567 41.87 -11.72 -22.29
CA ASN A 567 42.13 -13.14 -22.54
C ASN A 567 41.07 -14.00 -21.83
N THR A 568 40.46 -14.91 -22.60
CA THR A 568 39.50 -15.91 -22.13
C THR A 568 39.90 -17.33 -22.52
N THR A 569 41.02 -17.52 -23.21
CA THR A 569 41.44 -18.82 -23.76
C THR A 569 42.30 -19.64 -22.80
N ALA A 570 42.79 -19.05 -21.71
CA ALA A 570 43.57 -19.75 -20.70
C ALA A 570 42.77 -20.92 -20.06
N MET A 571 43.44 -22.01 -19.68
CA MET A 571 42.80 -23.11 -18.94
C MET A 571 42.61 -22.71 -17.47
N ASN A 572 41.51 -22.03 -17.19
CA ASN A 572 41.07 -21.61 -15.86
C ASN A 572 39.58 -21.22 -15.89
N ASP A 573 39.05 -20.90 -14.72
CA ASP A 573 37.68 -20.49 -14.38
C ASP A 573 37.44 -18.97 -14.43
N ALA A 574 38.39 -18.20 -14.96
CA ALA A 574 38.35 -16.73 -14.98
C ALA A 574 38.52 -16.13 -16.38
N ILE A 575 38.14 -14.86 -16.51
CA ILE A 575 38.54 -14.00 -17.63
C ILE A 575 39.52 -12.93 -17.12
N TYR A 576 40.44 -12.50 -17.99
CA TYR A 576 41.44 -11.51 -17.64
C TYR A 576 41.36 -10.31 -18.57
N ILE A 577 41.48 -9.11 -17.99
CA ILE A 577 41.44 -7.84 -18.68
C ILE A 577 42.71 -7.08 -18.33
N LEU A 578 43.55 -6.83 -19.33
CA LEU A 578 44.71 -5.97 -19.22
C LEU A 578 44.34 -4.57 -19.71
N SER A 579 44.55 -3.57 -18.87
CA SER A 579 44.16 -2.18 -19.16
C SER A 579 45.33 -1.22 -18.96
N LYS A 580 45.28 -0.11 -19.71
CA LYS A 580 46.26 0.97 -19.63
C LYS A 580 45.56 2.32 -19.49
N SER A 581 45.81 2.98 -18.38
CA SER A 581 45.37 4.37 -18.14
C SER A 581 46.44 5.35 -18.58
N ALA A 582 46.05 6.50 -19.10
CA ALA A 582 46.98 7.60 -19.39
C ALA A 582 47.55 8.25 -18.12
N SER A 583 46.90 8.08 -16.98
CA SER A 583 47.28 8.73 -15.72
C SER A 583 48.34 7.96 -14.93
N VAL A 584 48.61 6.69 -15.26
CA VAL A 584 49.62 5.87 -14.58
C VAL A 584 50.60 5.25 -15.57
N THR A 585 51.86 5.13 -15.19
CA THR A 585 52.91 4.50 -16.01
C THR A 585 52.75 2.97 -16.08
N ASN A 586 52.23 2.37 -15.02
CA ASN A 586 52.00 0.93 -14.93
C ASN A 586 50.73 0.48 -15.65
N TYR A 587 50.57 -0.83 -15.79
CA TYR A 587 49.38 -1.49 -16.31
C TYR A 587 48.52 -2.00 -15.17
N THR A 588 47.23 -2.18 -15.42
CA THR A 588 46.31 -2.83 -14.46
C THR A 588 45.79 -4.12 -15.06
N LEU A 589 46.02 -5.23 -14.37
CA LEU A 589 45.51 -6.54 -14.74
C LEU A 589 44.34 -6.90 -13.83
N CYS A 590 43.16 -7.09 -14.40
CA CYS A 590 41.97 -7.51 -13.68
C CYS A 590 41.62 -8.97 -13.98
N GLU A 591 41.36 -9.75 -12.95
CA GLU A 591 40.74 -11.07 -13.01
C GLU A 591 39.26 -10.96 -12.65
N MET A 592 38.40 -11.68 -13.37
CA MET A 592 36.97 -11.79 -13.03
C MET A 592 36.56 -13.25 -12.91
N ARG A 593 35.85 -13.58 -11.83
CA ARG A 593 35.37 -14.94 -11.49
C ARG A 593 33.98 -14.88 -10.88
N SER A 594 33.20 -15.95 -11.07
CA SER A 594 31.83 -15.99 -10.53
C SER A 594 31.49 -17.31 -9.88
N TRP A 595 30.62 -17.24 -8.87
CA TRP A 595 30.11 -18.36 -8.08
C TRP A 595 28.72 -18.04 -7.53
N VAL A 596 28.14 -19.00 -6.83
CA VAL A 596 26.92 -18.81 -6.02
C VAL A 596 27.31 -18.70 -4.55
N SER A 597 27.05 -17.55 -3.92
CA SER A 597 27.42 -17.26 -2.53
C SER A 597 26.34 -17.72 -1.54
N PRO A 598 26.69 -18.48 -0.47
CA PRO A 598 25.79 -18.82 0.63
C PRO A 598 25.67 -17.71 1.67
N LEU A 599 26.42 -16.61 1.55
CA LEU A 599 26.51 -15.56 2.57
C LEU A 599 25.34 -14.56 2.56
N CYS A 600 24.32 -14.83 1.76
CA CYS A 600 23.24 -13.91 1.47
C CYS A 600 21.86 -14.57 1.64
N SER A 601 20.85 -13.73 1.81
CA SER A 601 19.45 -14.00 1.51
C SER A 601 18.96 -13.10 0.38
N THR A 602 17.87 -13.50 -0.28
CA THR A 602 17.20 -12.66 -1.29
C THR A 602 15.94 -12.05 -0.71
N GLN A 603 15.88 -10.72 -0.61
CA GLN A 603 14.69 -9.99 -0.17
C GLN A 603 13.92 -9.51 -1.40
N PHE A 604 12.69 -9.97 -1.56
CA PHE A 604 11.82 -9.59 -2.68
C PHE A 604 10.57 -8.90 -2.17
N ASN A 605 10.39 -7.64 -2.54
CA ASN A 605 9.25 -6.81 -2.18
C ASN A 605 8.48 -6.45 -3.46
N ILE A 606 7.17 -6.67 -3.46
CA ILE A 606 6.31 -6.21 -4.55
C ILE A 606 5.22 -5.29 -4.00
N SER A 607 4.98 -4.21 -4.71
CA SER A 607 3.85 -3.31 -4.50
C SER A 607 3.13 -3.08 -5.81
N GLY A 608 1.80 -3.14 -5.78
CA GLY A 608 0.98 -2.77 -6.93
C GLY A 608 1.15 -1.32 -7.38
N THR A 609 1.65 -0.43 -6.50
CA THR A 609 1.83 1.00 -6.81
C THR A 609 3.28 1.40 -7.03
N ALA A 610 4.23 0.83 -6.28
CA ALA A 610 5.65 1.17 -6.39
C ALA A 610 6.46 0.23 -7.32
N GLY A 611 5.86 -0.87 -7.77
CA GLY A 611 6.54 -1.88 -8.60
C GLY A 611 7.22 -2.98 -7.78
N ALA A 612 8.09 -3.74 -8.44
CA ALA A 612 8.79 -4.87 -7.83
C ALA A 612 10.26 -4.53 -7.58
N HIS A 613 10.75 -4.87 -6.39
CA HIS A 613 12.11 -4.63 -5.94
C HIS A 613 12.69 -5.87 -5.32
N MET A 614 13.92 -6.23 -5.69
CA MET A 614 14.64 -7.36 -5.13
C MET A 614 16.04 -6.94 -4.72
N GLN A 615 16.48 -7.36 -3.54
CA GLN A 615 17.76 -6.99 -2.96
C GLN A 615 18.50 -8.22 -2.43
N ALA A 616 19.81 -8.26 -2.67
CA ALA A 616 20.70 -9.17 -1.95
C ALA A 616 20.99 -8.59 -0.56
N HIS A 617 20.65 -9.34 0.50
CA HIS A 617 20.99 -8.97 1.88
C HIS A 617 22.04 -9.95 2.38
N CYS A 618 23.24 -9.46 2.68
CA CYS A 618 24.42 -10.31 2.88
C CYS A 618 25.20 -9.87 4.11
N GLU A 619 25.95 -10.81 4.70
CA GLU A 619 26.92 -10.56 5.78
C GLU A 619 26.34 -9.88 7.04
N ASP A 620 25.04 -10.06 7.28
CA ASP A 620 24.35 -9.60 8.48
C ASP A 620 24.20 -10.75 9.48
N PRO A 621 24.88 -10.72 10.65
CA PRO A 621 24.78 -11.76 11.66
C PRO A 621 23.38 -11.94 12.25
N GLU A 622 22.52 -10.92 12.17
CA GLU A 622 21.15 -10.96 12.67
C GLU A 622 20.14 -11.49 11.63
N ASP A 623 20.58 -11.72 10.38
CA ASP A 623 19.72 -12.25 9.33
C ASP A 623 19.50 -13.77 9.48
N LYS A 624 18.36 -14.11 10.09
CA LYS A 624 17.89 -15.49 10.25
C LYS A 624 17.53 -16.17 8.92
N ASP A 625 17.24 -15.40 7.87
CA ASP A 625 16.83 -15.92 6.57
C ASP A 625 18.04 -16.14 5.63
N SER A 626 19.27 -15.85 6.08
CA SER A 626 20.51 -16.08 5.34
C SER A 626 20.77 -17.58 5.09
N TYR A 627 21.30 -17.91 3.91
CA TYR A 627 21.50 -19.31 3.52
C TYR A 627 22.50 -20.03 4.44
N ASN A 628 23.60 -19.38 4.81
CA ASN A 628 24.59 -19.91 5.74
C ASN A 628 24.08 -20.09 7.18
N HIS A 629 23.06 -19.35 7.63
CA HIS A 629 22.46 -19.58 8.94
C HIS A 629 21.68 -20.90 8.97
N VAL A 630 21.06 -21.28 7.85
CA VAL A 630 20.37 -22.57 7.71
C VAL A 630 21.36 -23.71 7.40
N HIS A 631 22.43 -23.42 6.66
CA HIS A 631 23.49 -24.34 6.26
C HIS A 631 24.88 -23.88 6.75
N PRO A 632 25.15 -23.95 8.07
CA PRO A 632 26.39 -23.42 8.66
C PRO A 632 27.64 -24.21 8.27
N GLU A 633 27.49 -25.43 7.73
CA GLU A 633 28.57 -26.23 7.18
C GLU A 633 29.23 -25.62 5.94
N ILE A 634 28.60 -24.61 5.33
CA ILE A 634 29.01 -24.02 4.06
C ILE A 634 29.43 -22.58 4.27
N THR A 635 30.75 -22.38 4.29
CA THR A 635 31.35 -21.06 4.53
C THR A 635 32.03 -20.47 3.30
N PHE A 636 32.22 -21.26 2.24
CA PHE A 636 32.91 -20.81 1.03
C PHE A 636 32.25 -21.36 -0.24
N SER A 637 32.40 -20.62 -1.33
CA SER A 637 31.91 -20.99 -2.65
C SER A 637 33.04 -21.30 -3.60
N MET A 638 32.83 -22.29 -4.46
CA MET A 638 33.75 -22.60 -5.55
C MET A 638 33.32 -21.88 -6.84
N PRO A 639 34.27 -21.24 -7.54
CA PRO A 639 33.97 -20.64 -8.84
C PRO A 639 33.51 -21.64 -9.89
N VAL A 640 32.52 -21.23 -10.67
CA VAL A 640 31.87 -22.06 -11.67
C VAL A 640 32.53 -21.83 -13.02
N ALA A 641 33.24 -22.84 -13.52
CA ALA A 641 33.99 -22.74 -14.78
C ALA A 641 33.10 -22.41 -16.00
N ASP A 642 31.85 -22.85 -16.00
CA ASP A 642 30.89 -22.57 -17.08
C ASP A 642 30.59 -21.07 -17.23
N TRP A 643 30.67 -20.28 -16.15
CA TRP A 643 30.43 -18.84 -16.21
C TRP A 643 31.41 -18.13 -17.13
N LYS A 644 32.65 -18.61 -17.23
CA LYS A 644 33.64 -18.06 -18.15
C LYS A 644 33.16 -18.04 -19.60
N ASN A 645 32.39 -19.03 -20.03
CA ASN A 645 31.85 -19.09 -21.38
C ASN A 645 30.74 -18.05 -21.59
N ILE A 646 29.97 -17.74 -20.54
CA ILE A 646 29.02 -16.61 -20.55
C ILE A 646 29.79 -15.28 -20.61
N ALA A 647 30.82 -15.13 -19.78
CA ALA A 647 31.66 -13.95 -19.72
C ALA A 647 32.40 -13.70 -21.05
N ASP A 648 32.80 -14.76 -21.76
CA ASP A 648 33.40 -14.66 -23.09
C ASP A 648 32.43 -14.04 -24.11
N GLN A 649 31.15 -14.44 -24.09
CA GLN A 649 30.13 -13.83 -24.95
C GLN A 649 29.85 -12.38 -24.55
N TRP A 650 29.76 -12.12 -23.26
CA TRP A 650 29.58 -10.76 -22.72
C TRP A 650 30.72 -9.83 -23.17
N ARG A 651 31.99 -10.22 -23.03
CA ARG A 651 33.12 -9.35 -23.42
C ARG A 651 33.13 -9.03 -24.91
N LEU A 652 32.67 -9.94 -25.77
CA LEU A 652 32.58 -9.75 -27.21
C LEU A 652 31.50 -8.73 -27.53
N SER A 653 30.33 -8.84 -26.89
CA SER A 653 29.25 -7.87 -27.05
C SER A 653 29.59 -6.46 -26.54
N MET A 654 30.54 -6.36 -25.60
CA MET A 654 30.91 -5.09 -24.95
C MET A 654 32.13 -4.41 -25.62
N ASP A 655 32.79 -5.02 -26.60
CA ASP A 655 34.08 -4.54 -27.16
C ASP A 655 35.18 -4.31 -26.10
N ILE A 656 35.23 -5.14 -25.05
CA ILE A 656 36.27 -5.03 -23.98
C ILE A 656 37.66 -5.41 -24.55
N ASN A 657 37.69 -6.11 -25.68
CA ASN A 657 38.91 -6.46 -26.40
C ASN A 657 39.31 -5.43 -27.48
N GLY A 658 38.65 -4.28 -27.57
CA GLY A 658 38.87 -3.28 -28.62
C GLY A 658 40.31 -2.76 -28.70
N GLY A 659 41.09 -2.87 -27.62
CA GLY A 659 42.50 -2.50 -27.58
C GLY A 659 43.41 -3.38 -28.44
N ALA A 660 42.98 -4.59 -28.82
CA ALA A 660 43.75 -5.43 -29.75
C ALA A 660 43.82 -4.81 -31.16
N GLN A 661 42.84 -3.98 -31.52
CA GLN A 661 42.75 -3.26 -32.79
C GLN A 661 42.84 -1.73 -32.60
N ASN A 662 43.03 -1.27 -31.36
CA ASN A 662 42.97 0.15 -30.96
C ASN A 662 41.67 0.86 -31.39
N ASN A 663 40.52 0.21 -31.19
CA ASN A 663 39.20 0.76 -31.54
C ASN A 663 38.82 2.03 -30.76
N ASN A 664 39.54 2.37 -29.68
CA ASN A 664 39.29 3.53 -28.82
C ASN A 664 37.83 3.61 -28.32
N ALA A 665 37.33 2.48 -27.83
CA ALA A 665 35.97 2.35 -27.35
C ALA A 665 35.72 3.22 -26.10
N SER A 666 34.58 3.91 -26.05
CA SER A 666 34.27 4.86 -24.97
C SER A 666 34.16 4.19 -23.59
N ASN A 667 33.71 2.94 -23.55
CA ASN A 667 33.67 2.16 -22.30
C ASN A 667 35.08 1.86 -21.77
N ALA A 668 36.03 1.51 -22.64
CA ALA A 668 37.43 1.32 -22.26
C ALA A 668 38.04 2.61 -21.72
N ARG A 669 37.73 3.75 -22.35
CA ARG A 669 38.16 5.07 -21.86
C ARG A 669 37.62 5.39 -20.46
N ILE A 670 36.35 5.08 -20.20
CA ILE A 670 35.74 5.30 -18.87
C ILE A 670 36.38 4.39 -17.82
N LEU A 671 36.43 3.07 -18.09
CA LEU A 671 36.92 2.09 -17.11
C LEU A 671 38.40 2.29 -16.76
N THR A 672 39.24 2.65 -17.74
CA THR A 672 40.68 2.93 -17.51
C THR A 672 40.93 4.20 -16.69
N GLN A 673 39.98 5.14 -16.64
CA GLN A 673 40.09 6.31 -15.78
C GLN A 673 39.81 5.99 -14.30
N PHE A 674 39.16 4.87 -14.01
CA PHE A 674 38.92 4.40 -12.64
C PHE A 674 40.06 3.53 -12.09
N VAL A 675 41.19 3.43 -12.80
CA VAL A 675 42.39 2.77 -12.31
C VAL A 675 42.92 3.55 -11.09
N LEU A 676 43.17 2.82 -9.99
CA LEU A 676 43.72 3.41 -8.78
C LEU A 676 45.17 3.84 -8.98
N GLN A 677 45.47 5.07 -8.59
CA GLN A 677 46.83 5.65 -8.64
C GLN A 677 47.58 5.43 -7.32
N GLU A 678 46.85 5.41 -6.21
CA GLU A 678 47.34 5.26 -4.85
C GLU A 678 46.71 4.01 -4.20
N PRO A 679 47.32 3.42 -3.15
CA PRO A 679 46.78 2.28 -2.42
C PRO A 679 45.60 2.66 -1.50
N GLN A 680 44.68 3.47 -2.01
CA GLN A 680 43.47 3.93 -1.33
C GLN A 680 42.34 4.11 -2.34
N LEU A 681 41.11 3.81 -1.92
CA LEU A 681 39.91 4.06 -2.74
C LEU A 681 39.56 5.55 -2.75
N ASN A 682 39.19 6.08 -3.91
CA ASN A 682 38.76 7.46 -4.04
C ASN A 682 37.34 7.63 -3.43
N PRO A 683 37.10 8.59 -2.51
CA PRO A 683 35.78 8.77 -1.90
C PRO A 683 34.71 9.35 -2.86
N LEU A 684 35.12 9.95 -3.98
CA LEU A 684 34.25 10.63 -4.94
C LEU A 684 34.09 9.88 -6.28
N LEU A 685 34.88 8.84 -6.52
CA LEU A 685 34.85 8.07 -7.77
C LEU A 685 34.87 6.56 -7.49
N PRO A 686 34.24 5.75 -8.35
CA PRO A 686 34.38 4.30 -8.29
C PRO A 686 35.79 3.90 -8.73
N SER A 687 36.22 2.73 -8.27
CA SER A 687 37.39 2.04 -8.78
C SER A 687 37.06 1.18 -10.00
N MET A 688 38.08 0.83 -10.79
CA MET A 688 37.90 -0.01 -11.99
C MET A 688 37.28 -1.37 -11.65
N ALA A 689 37.61 -1.94 -10.48
CA ALA A 689 37.05 -3.22 -10.05
C ALA A 689 35.55 -3.09 -9.73
N GLU A 690 35.13 -2.04 -9.02
CA GLU A 690 33.71 -1.77 -8.74
C GLU A 690 32.92 -1.57 -10.05
N ALA A 691 33.45 -0.74 -10.95
CA ALA A 691 32.81 -0.45 -12.22
C ALA A 691 32.69 -1.70 -13.11
N LEU A 692 33.72 -2.55 -13.18
CA LEU A 692 33.68 -3.82 -13.91
C LEU A 692 32.68 -4.82 -13.28
N ALA A 693 32.62 -4.91 -11.95
CA ALA A 693 31.68 -5.79 -11.27
C ALA A 693 30.22 -5.42 -11.59
N VAL A 694 29.90 -4.12 -11.53
CA VAL A 694 28.56 -3.63 -11.89
C VAL A 694 28.29 -3.79 -13.39
N TYR A 695 29.28 -3.52 -14.24
CA TYR A 695 29.14 -3.65 -15.69
C TYR A 695 28.85 -5.09 -16.12
N ALA A 696 29.50 -6.08 -15.50
CA ALA A 696 29.30 -7.50 -15.79
C ALA A 696 28.16 -8.14 -14.99
N SER A 697 27.46 -7.40 -14.13
CA SER A 697 26.39 -7.94 -13.29
C SER A 697 25.20 -8.54 -14.07
N SER A 698 25.01 -8.14 -15.33
CA SER A 698 24.04 -8.76 -16.25
C SER A 698 24.30 -10.26 -16.46
N THR A 699 25.57 -10.68 -16.43
CA THR A 699 25.97 -12.10 -16.54
C THR A 699 25.49 -12.92 -15.34
N LEU A 700 25.39 -12.32 -14.15
CA LEU A 700 24.88 -12.98 -12.94
C LEU A 700 23.37 -13.21 -13.01
N ILE A 701 22.64 -12.23 -13.57
CA ILE A 701 21.17 -12.28 -13.67
C ILE A 701 20.76 -13.29 -14.72
N ILE A 702 21.33 -13.20 -15.91
CA ILE A 702 21.06 -14.12 -17.01
C ILE A 702 21.58 -15.52 -16.67
N GLY A 703 22.78 -15.61 -16.09
CA GLY A 703 23.39 -16.87 -15.67
C GLY A 703 22.73 -17.51 -14.45
N GLY A 704 22.01 -16.75 -13.61
CA GLY A 704 21.28 -17.24 -12.45
C GLY A 704 19.81 -17.57 -12.72
N HIS A 705 19.27 -17.17 -13.87
CA HIS A 705 17.86 -17.39 -14.21
C HIS A 705 17.57 -18.88 -14.44
N GLY A 706 16.54 -19.42 -13.77
CA GLY A 706 16.18 -20.82 -13.87
C GLY A 706 17.22 -21.79 -13.25
N THR A 707 18.06 -21.30 -12.34
CA THR A 707 19.11 -22.11 -11.68
C THR A 707 18.69 -22.56 -10.27
N PRO A 708 19.40 -23.52 -9.65
CA PRO A 708 19.05 -24.03 -8.32
C PRO A 708 19.10 -22.97 -7.23
N PHE A 709 18.23 -23.13 -6.23
CA PHE A 709 18.21 -22.32 -5.02
C PHE A 709 19.29 -22.70 -3.99
N GLU A 710 19.99 -23.81 -4.23
CA GLU A 710 21.04 -24.38 -3.37
C GLU A 710 22.43 -24.21 -4.02
N HIS A 711 23.48 -24.37 -3.23
CA HIS A 711 24.88 -24.18 -3.66
C HIS A 711 25.42 -25.25 -4.64
N TYR A 712 24.68 -26.32 -4.93
CA TYR A 712 25.12 -27.43 -5.79
C TYR A 712 24.06 -27.82 -6.83
N TRP A 713 24.51 -28.53 -7.87
CA TRP A 713 23.63 -29.09 -8.89
C TRP A 713 23.25 -30.53 -8.54
N ARG A 714 21.97 -30.78 -8.25
CA ARG A 714 21.48 -32.10 -7.79
C ARG A 714 21.04 -33.07 -8.89
N HIS A 715 20.99 -32.62 -10.15
CA HIS A 715 20.42 -33.42 -11.25
C HIS A 715 21.51 -34.03 -12.14
N GLU A 716 21.21 -35.16 -12.77
CA GLU A 716 22.18 -35.83 -13.66
C GLU A 716 22.46 -35.06 -14.95
N LYS A 717 21.43 -34.41 -15.52
CA LYS A 717 21.54 -33.61 -16.74
C LYS A 717 21.76 -32.16 -16.36
N MET A 718 22.67 -31.45 -17.03
CA MET A 718 22.91 -30.02 -16.79
C MET A 718 21.78 -29.10 -17.29
N ARG A 719 20.81 -29.65 -18.02
CA ARG A 719 19.61 -28.97 -18.51
C ARG A 719 18.40 -29.89 -18.36
N LEU A 720 17.32 -29.33 -17.81
CA LEU A 720 16.04 -29.96 -17.57
C LEU A 720 15.05 -29.32 -18.55
N GLY A 721 14.51 -30.11 -19.49
CA GLY A 721 13.53 -29.61 -20.46
C GLY A 721 12.30 -29.02 -19.77
N ALA A 722 11.56 -28.15 -20.47
CA ALA A 722 10.38 -27.48 -19.91
C ALA A 722 9.33 -28.50 -19.40
N PRO A 723 8.73 -28.28 -18.21
CA PRO A 723 8.81 -27.07 -17.36
C PRO A 723 9.97 -27.03 -16.34
N GLY A 724 10.91 -27.99 -16.35
CA GLY A 724 11.97 -28.11 -15.35
C GLY A 724 11.57 -28.95 -14.14
N SER A 725 12.43 -29.02 -13.12
CA SER A 725 12.11 -29.63 -11.82
C SER A 725 11.57 -28.59 -10.85
N LEU A 726 10.59 -28.97 -10.04
CA LEU A 726 10.05 -28.08 -9.00
C LEU A 726 10.85 -28.28 -7.71
N ASP A 727 11.66 -27.31 -7.36
CA ASP A 727 12.62 -27.39 -6.26
C ASP A 727 12.15 -26.51 -5.09
N PRO A 728 12.09 -27.06 -3.86
CA PRO A 728 11.68 -26.32 -2.68
C PRO A 728 12.84 -25.49 -2.08
N PHE A 729 12.51 -24.37 -1.45
CA PHE A 729 13.44 -23.58 -0.62
C PHE A 729 12.69 -22.94 0.56
N GLN A 730 13.42 -22.60 1.62
CA GLN A 730 12.84 -21.95 2.80
C GLN A 730 12.71 -20.45 2.56
N ALA A 731 11.60 -19.85 3.01
CA ALA A 731 11.41 -18.42 2.95
C ALA A 731 10.53 -17.92 4.10
N SER A 732 10.74 -16.68 4.52
CA SER A 732 9.81 -15.94 5.37
C SER A 732 8.97 -15.03 4.48
N ILE A 733 7.65 -15.17 4.51
CA ILE A 733 6.72 -14.37 3.69
C ILE A 733 5.86 -13.48 4.57
N ARG A 734 5.56 -12.29 4.06
CA ARG A 734 4.59 -11.36 4.62
C ARG A 734 3.68 -10.87 3.52
N THR A 735 2.44 -11.36 3.49
CA THR A 735 1.43 -10.95 2.51
C THR A 735 0.51 -9.88 3.08
N GLN A 736 0.05 -8.99 2.20
CA GLN A 736 -1.09 -8.13 2.47
C GLN A 736 -2.37 -8.85 2.03
N GLU A 737 -3.34 -8.93 2.92
CA GLU A 737 -4.63 -9.57 2.64
C GLU A 737 -5.77 -8.71 3.18
N TYR A 738 -6.95 -8.87 2.59
CA TYR A 738 -8.16 -8.30 3.17
C TYR A 738 -8.42 -8.98 4.52
N THR A 739 -8.29 -8.19 5.58
CA THR A 739 -8.46 -8.62 6.97
C THR A 739 -9.51 -7.73 7.60
N SER A 740 -10.47 -8.34 8.32
CA SER A 740 -11.40 -7.57 9.14
C SER A 740 -10.65 -7.02 10.36
N GLY A 741 -10.73 -5.72 10.63
CA GLY A 741 -10.03 -5.13 11.77
C GLY A 741 -9.60 -3.70 11.56
N HIS A 742 -9.07 -3.11 12.63
CA HIS A 742 -8.40 -1.82 12.55
C HIS A 742 -7.04 -1.87 11.85
N VAL A 743 -6.73 -0.77 11.16
CA VAL A 743 -5.45 -0.51 10.50
C VAL A 743 -4.61 0.47 11.33
N ALA A 744 -5.25 1.47 11.95
CA ALA A 744 -4.58 2.48 12.77
C ALA A 744 -4.83 2.25 14.26
N GLU A 745 -3.82 2.52 15.09
CA GLU A 745 -3.85 2.28 16.54
C GLU A 745 -4.96 3.06 17.26
N TRP A 746 -5.25 4.30 16.85
CA TRP A 746 -6.31 5.12 17.46
C TRP A 746 -7.72 4.55 17.26
N GLN A 747 -7.92 3.73 16.21
CA GLN A 747 -9.20 3.08 15.95
C GLN A 747 -9.59 2.09 17.05
N LYS A 748 -8.64 1.64 17.91
CA LYS A 748 -8.93 0.82 19.10
C LYS A 748 -9.96 1.46 20.03
N ALA A 749 -10.10 2.78 20.04
CA ALA A 749 -11.14 3.47 20.80
C ALA A 749 -12.56 3.00 20.45
N PHE A 750 -12.79 2.55 19.21
CA PHE A 750 -14.09 2.04 18.77
C PHE A 750 -14.48 0.68 19.37
N TYR A 751 -13.58 -0.04 20.02
CA TYR A 751 -13.96 -1.21 20.83
C TYR A 751 -14.97 -0.84 21.92
N LEU A 752 -14.82 0.35 22.53
CA LEU A 752 -15.74 0.84 23.54
C LEU A 752 -17.17 0.96 22.98
N VAL A 753 -17.32 1.47 21.76
CA VAL A 753 -18.62 1.58 21.08
C VAL A 753 -19.26 0.21 20.85
N LEU A 754 -18.48 -0.75 20.33
CA LEU A 754 -18.97 -2.11 20.08
C LEU A 754 -19.40 -2.83 21.37
N VAL A 755 -18.61 -2.71 22.45
CA VAL A 755 -18.95 -3.29 23.77
C VAL A 755 -20.23 -2.67 24.33
N LEU A 756 -20.37 -1.34 24.26
CA LEU A 756 -21.57 -0.66 24.75
C LEU A 756 -22.84 -1.15 24.06
N VAL A 757 -22.83 -1.28 22.73
CA VAL A 757 -23.99 -1.79 21.98
C VAL A 757 -24.34 -3.22 22.40
N VAL A 758 -23.35 -4.10 22.54
CA VAL A 758 -23.56 -5.49 23.00
C VAL A 758 -24.17 -5.52 24.39
N VAL A 759 -23.60 -4.78 25.35
CA VAL A 759 -24.07 -4.75 26.74
C VAL A 759 -25.51 -4.24 26.83
N ILE A 760 -25.82 -3.13 26.14
CA ILE A 760 -27.17 -2.56 26.14
C ILE A 760 -28.17 -3.53 25.49
N ASN A 761 -27.80 -4.16 24.37
CA ASN A 761 -28.65 -5.16 23.71
C ASN A 761 -28.95 -6.36 24.62
N VAL A 762 -27.95 -6.88 25.33
CA VAL A 762 -28.13 -7.98 26.30
C VAL A 762 -29.07 -7.57 27.43
N VAL A 763 -28.93 -6.35 27.97
CA VAL A 763 -29.82 -5.81 29.01
C VAL A 763 -31.26 -5.68 28.50
N CYS A 764 -31.45 -5.14 27.29
CA CYS A 764 -32.77 -5.03 26.66
C CYS A 764 -33.41 -6.41 26.41
N LEU A 765 -32.63 -7.37 25.88
CA LEU A 765 -33.09 -8.73 25.64
C LEU A 765 -33.50 -9.42 26.95
N ALA A 766 -32.66 -9.33 27.99
CA ALA A 766 -32.97 -9.87 29.31
C ALA A 766 -34.25 -9.25 29.89
N TYR A 767 -34.46 -7.95 29.70
CA TYR A 767 -35.69 -7.27 30.11
C TYR A 767 -36.94 -7.82 29.38
N PHE A 768 -36.88 -7.96 28.06
CA PHE A 768 -38.01 -8.49 27.27
C PHE A 768 -38.29 -9.97 27.55
N LEU A 769 -37.27 -10.77 27.88
CA LEU A 769 -37.45 -12.18 28.28
C LEU A 769 -38.01 -12.32 29.70
N ALA A 770 -37.53 -11.51 30.65
CA ALA A 770 -37.94 -11.57 32.05
C ALA A 770 -39.37 -11.04 32.28
N ARG A 771 -39.88 -10.17 31.41
CA ARG A 771 -41.19 -9.54 31.57
C ARG A 771 -42.26 -10.21 30.72
N SER A 772 -43.41 -10.49 31.32
CA SER A 772 -44.56 -11.05 30.60
C SER A 772 -45.39 -9.97 29.91
N GLY A 773 -45.26 -9.87 28.58
CA GLY A 773 -46.08 -9.01 27.72
C GLY A 773 -45.60 -7.56 27.63
N LEU A 774 -46.08 -6.84 26.60
CA LEU A 774 -45.79 -5.42 26.38
C LEU A 774 -46.94 -4.56 26.88
N VAL A 775 -46.64 -3.33 27.29
CA VAL A 775 -47.62 -2.29 27.59
C VAL A 775 -47.65 -1.30 26.43
N THR A 776 -48.80 -0.73 26.11
CA THR A 776 -48.87 0.39 25.14
C THR A 776 -47.89 1.48 25.57
N ASP A 777 -47.03 1.94 24.66
CA ASP A 777 -45.98 2.90 24.96
C ASP A 777 -46.54 4.33 24.88
N PHE A 778 -46.72 4.99 26.04
CA PHE A 778 -47.21 6.37 26.10
C PHE A 778 -46.09 7.41 25.93
N THR A 779 -44.86 6.99 25.65
CA THR A 779 -43.79 7.89 25.19
C THR A 779 -43.84 8.12 23.68
N GLU A 780 -44.62 7.31 22.95
CA GLU A 780 -44.85 7.51 21.52
C GLU A 780 -45.75 8.74 21.29
N PRO A 781 -45.40 9.69 20.42
CA PRO A 781 -46.14 10.95 20.25
C PRO A 781 -47.63 10.76 19.97
N GLN A 782 -48.01 9.74 19.20
CA GLN A 782 -49.40 9.46 18.87
C GLN A 782 -50.21 9.02 20.09
N ASN A 783 -49.66 8.10 20.88
CA ASN A 783 -50.30 7.60 22.10
C ASN A 783 -50.31 8.69 23.19
N LEU A 784 -49.23 9.48 23.28
CA LEU A 784 -49.11 10.61 24.20
C LEU A 784 -50.15 11.69 23.88
N PHE A 785 -50.28 12.08 22.60
CA PHE A 785 -51.25 13.08 22.15
C PHE A 785 -52.69 12.61 22.42
N ALA A 786 -53.01 11.36 22.05
CA ALA A 786 -54.33 10.78 22.30
C ALA A 786 -54.67 10.76 23.80
N LEU A 787 -53.71 10.42 24.66
CA LEU A 787 -53.94 10.41 26.11
C LEU A 787 -54.02 11.85 26.67
N ALA A 788 -53.17 12.77 26.20
CA ALA A 788 -53.11 14.15 26.67
C ALA A 788 -54.38 14.96 26.35
N VAL A 789 -54.90 14.86 25.12
CA VAL A 789 -56.13 15.60 24.72
C VAL A 789 -57.36 15.14 25.49
N ASN A 790 -57.37 13.89 25.93
CA ASN A 790 -58.46 13.34 26.72
C ASN A 790 -58.23 13.42 28.25
N SER A 791 -57.13 14.02 28.69
CA SER A 791 -56.83 14.20 30.12
C SER A 791 -57.37 15.54 30.65
N PRO A 792 -57.72 15.63 31.94
CA PRO A 792 -58.14 16.90 32.55
C PRO A 792 -56.98 17.92 32.60
N PRO A 793 -57.27 19.23 32.60
CA PRO A 793 -56.25 20.27 32.72
C PRO A 793 -55.54 20.16 34.07
N SER A 794 -54.22 20.34 34.06
CA SER A 794 -53.37 20.29 35.26
C SER A 794 -53.06 21.68 35.79
N GLU A 795 -53.11 21.84 37.12
CA GLU A 795 -52.73 23.10 37.78
C GLU A 795 -51.21 23.34 37.74
N GLN A 796 -50.40 22.28 37.66
CA GLN A 796 -48.93 22.39 37.68
C GLN A 796 -48.32 22.89 36.36
N LEU A 797 -49.05 22.82 35.23
CA LEU A 797 -48.63 23.32 33.90
C LEU A 797 -49.31 24.65 33.51
N LYS A 798 -49.77 25.43 34.49
CA LYS A 798 -50.43 26.72 34.24
C LYS A 798 -49.47 27.66 33.50
N GLY A 799 -49.84 28.07 32.29
CA GLY A 799 -49.07 29.00 31.44
C GLY A 799 -48.38 28.35 30.24
N SER A 800 -48.28 27.02 30.17
CA SER A 800 -47.57 26.32 29.08
C SER A 800 -48.39 26.15 27.79
N CYS A 801 -49.69 26.51 27.79
CA CYS A 801 -50.63 26.26 26.70
C CYS A 801 -50.33 27.01 25.39
N GLY A 802 -49.57 28.11 25.43
CA GLY A 802 -49.25 28.94 24.25
C GLY A 802 -47.83 28.78 23.71
N GLY A 803 -46.83 28.64 24.60
CA GLY A 803 -45.40 28.57 24.23
C GLY A 803 -44.74 27.20 24.44
N GLY A 804 -45.48 26.22 24.96
CA GLY A 804 -44.94 24.92 25.37
C GLY A 804 -44.36 24.93 26.79
N PRO A 805 -44.01 23.75 27.33
CA PRO A 805 -43.48 23.60 28.69
C PRO A 805 -42.03 24.09 28.79
N VAL A 806 -41.72 24.88 29.84
CA VAL A 806 -40.38 25.44 30.06
C VAL A 806 -39.89 25.09 31.47
N LYS A 807 -38.59 24.76 31.62
CA LYS A 807 -37.89 24.54 32.91
C LYS A 807 -38.66 23.65 33.90
N ARG A 808 -39.40 24.24 34.84
CA ARG A 808 -40.15 23.55 35.91
C ARG A 808 -41.14 22.56 35.33
N ASP A 809 -41.80 22.94 34.24
CA ASP A 809 -42.85 22.15 33.58
C ASP A 809 -42.31 20.81 33.06
N LEU A 810 -41.00 20.74 32.78
CA LEU A 810 -40.32 19.53 32.29
C LEU A 810 -40.13 18.46 33.38
N VAL A 811 -40.16 18.84 34.66
CA VAL A 811 -39.82 17.98 35.80
C VAL A 811 -41.05 17.53 36.59
N VAL A 812 -42.24 18.04 36.24
CA VAL A 812 -43.50 17.64 36.87
C VAL A 812 -43.73 16.13 36.63
N PRO A 813 -43.96 15.33 37.69
CA PRO A 813 -44.17 13.89 37.54
C PRO A 813 -45.65 13.55 37.28
N TRP A 814 -45.87 12.72 36.26
CA TRP A 814 -47.20 12.28 35.81
C TRP A 814 -47.40 10.78 36.00
N ARG A 815 -48.62 10.37 36.30
CA ARG A 815 -49.06 8.97 36.33
C ARG A 815 -50.25 8.76 35.40
N VAL A 816 -50.40 7.53 34.89
CA VAL A 816 -51.59 7.16 34.12
C VAL A 816 -52.61 6.55 35.08
N ALA A 817 -53.71 7.25 35.29
CA ALA A 817 -54.83 6.81 36.10
C ALA A 817 -55.91 6.15 35.23
N TYR A 818 -56.72 5.29 35.83
CA TYR A 818 -57.81 4.57 35.17
C TYR A 818 -59.11 4.79 35.93
N ALA A 819 -60.10 5.39 35.25
CA ALA A 819 -61.45 5.55 35.77
C ALA A 819 -62.30 4.33 35.37
N SER A 820 -62.49 3.39 36.29
CA SER A 820 -63.25 2.15 36.05
C SER A 820 -64.72 2.38 35.67
N ALA A 821 -65.31 3.51 36.08
CA ALA A 821 -66.69 3.86 35.77
C ALA A 821 -66.90 4.31 34.31
N ALA A 822 -65.84 4.78 33.65
CA ALA A 822 -65.89 5.31 32.28
C ALA A 822 -64.95 4.55 31.32
N ASN A 823 -64.30 3.47 31.78
CA ASN A 823 -63.26 2.73 31.06
C ASN A 823 -62.24 3.65 30.36
N HIS A 824 -61.79 4.67 31.10
CA HIS A 824 -61.03 5.80 30.56
C HIS A 824 -59.66 5.94 31.24
N TYR A 825 -58.60 6.06 30.42
CA TYR A 825 -57.25 6.35 30.88
C TYR A 825 -56.95 7.84 30.73
N PHE A 826 -56.34 8.45 31.75
CA PHE A 826 -55.97 9.86 31.74
C PHE A 826 -54.68 10.11 32.53
N PHE A 827 -54.00 11.22 32.24
CA PHE A 827 -52.89 11.70 33.04
C PHE A 827 -53.39 12.33 34.34
N GLU A 828 -52.77 11.93 35.44
CA GLU A 828 -52.96 12.50 36.76
C GLU A 828 -51.59 12.89 37.31
N GLU A 829 -51.54 13.91 38.16
CA GLU A 829 -50.31 14.31 38.84
C GLU A 829 -49.88 13.21 39.83
N ALA A 830 -48.59 12.87 39.87
CA ALA A 830 -48.12 11.76 40.70
C ALA A 830 -48.10 12.09 42.21
N SER A 831 -48.19 13.37 42.58
CA SER A 831 -48.15 13.85 43.98
C SER A 831 -49.35 14.73 44.33
N ASP A 832 -50.03 14.41 45.43
CA ASP A 832 -51.19 15.18 45.96
C ASP A 832 -50.81 16.54 46.59
N ARG A 833 -49.55 16.99 46.44
CA ARG A 833 -49.02 18.27 46.93
C ARG A 833 -48.18 18.91 45.82
N PRO A 834 -48.15 20.26 45.70
CA PRO A 834 -47.35 20.95 44.70
C PRO A 834 -45.87 20.56 44.84
N TRP A 835 -45.25 20.20 43.71
CA TRP A 835 -43.89 19.67 43.65
C TRP A 835 -42.88 20.68 44.22
N ARG A 836 -42.28 20.37 45.37
CA ARG A 836 -41.22 21.16 46.03
C ARG A 836 -39.83 20.57 45.77
N GLY A 837 -39.42 20.53 44.50
CA GLY A 837 -38.06 20.13 44.10
C GLY A 837 -37.06 21.30 44.16
N LYS A 838 -35.80 21.02 43.79
CA LYS A 838 -34.69 22.01 43.74
C LYS A 838 -34.98 23.24 42.86
N TYR A 839 -36.01 23.15 42.00
CA TYR A 839 -36.46 24.19 41.07
C TYR A 839 -37.81 24.83 41.46
N ALA A 840 -38.34 24.52 42.66
CA ALA A 840 -39.63 25.05 43.13
C ALA A 840 -39.56 26.49 43.67
N GLY A 841 -38.34 27.02 43.89
CA GLY A 841 -38.13 28.30 44.57
C GLY A 841 -38.29 29.56 43.70
N GLN A 842 -38.76 29.45 42.46
CA GLN A 842 -38.67 30.57 41.50
C GLN A 842 -39.97 31.37 41.30
N ASP A 843 -41.11 30.92 41.83
CA ASP A 843 -42.34 31.72 41.86
C ASP A 843 -43.16 31.36 43.11
N LEU A 844 -43.01 32.16 44.17
CA LEU A 844 -43.80 32.03 45.39
C LEU A 844 -44.43 33.38 45.75
N LEU A 845 -45.32 33.86 44.88
CA LEU A 845 -46.32 34.87 45.21
C LEU A 845 -47.62 34.56 44.45
N SER A 846 -48.46 33.70 45.02
CA SER A 846 -49.89 34.00 45.24
C SER A 846 -50.73 32.75 45.46
N ALA A 847 -51.64 32.92 46.42
CA ALA A 847 -52.90 32.23 46.63
C ALA A 847 -52.91 30.93 47.43
N ASP A 848 -53.93 30.89 48.28
CA ASP A 848 -54.04 30.23 49.56
C ASP A 848 -55.20 29.21 49.53
N THR A 849 -55.09 28.21 50.41
CA THR A 849 -56.14 27.36 51.02
C THR A 849 -57.27 26.65 50.23
N ALA A 850 -57.40 25.37 50.64
CA ALA A 850 -58.63 24.58 50.90
C ALA A 850 -59.20 23.68 49.79
N TYR A 851 -59.13 22.35 49.99
CA TYR A 851 -60.34 21.49 50.08
C TYR A 851 -59.98 20.08 50.62
N ARG A 852 -60.75 19.61 51.61
CA ARG A 852 -60.76 18.23 52.13
C ARG A 852 -61.78 17.41 51.33
N GLY A 853 -61.41 16.25 50.80
CA GLY A 853 -62.31 15.38 50.04
C GLY A 853 -61.94 13.89 50.07
N ARG A 854 -62.51 13.18 51.03
CA ARG A 854 -62.98 11.77 51.06
C ARG A 854 -62.38 10.69 50.13
N GLN A 855 -61.88 9.64 50.78
CA GLN A 855 -61.73 8.24 50.35
C GLN A 855 -62.62 7.77 49.17
N ARG A 856 -62.00 7.12 48.17
CA ARG A 856 -62.62 6.07 47.35
C ARG A 856 -61.65 4.90 47.15
N SER A 857 -62.07 3.74 47.67
CA SER A 857 -61.42 2.44 47.51
C SER A 857 -61.95 1.69 46.29
N SER A 858 -61.17 0.68 45.88
CA SER A 858 -61.45 -0.41 44.92
C SER A 858 -61.23 -0.09 43.44
N TYR A 859 -60.12 -0.60 42.87
CA TYR A 859 -60.16 -1.68 41.87
C TYR A 859 -58.74 -2.21 41.54
N HIS A 860 -58.69 -3.38 40.87
CA HIS A 860 -57.64 -4.38 40.85
C HIS A 860 -56.26 -3.97 40.32
N ARG A 861 -55.22 -4.42 41.04
CA ARG A 861 -53.79 -4.29 40.73
C ARG A 861 -53.28 -5.47 39.89
N LEU A 862 -52.31 -5.16 39.04
CA LEU A 862 -51.29 -6.12 38.59
C LEU A 862 -50.62 -6.75 39.83
N SER A 863 -50.73 -8.08 39.92
CA SER A 863 -50.05 -8.91 40.92
C SER A 863 -48.54 -8.62 40.94
N THR A 864 -48.04 -8.19 42.08
CA THR A 864 -46.60 -8.16 42.39
C THR A 864 -46.12 -9.59 42.63
N SER A 865 -45.50 -10.22 41.63
CA SER A 865 -44.55 -11.31 41.92
C SER A 865 -43.23 -10.66 42.34
N ASN A 866 -42.75 -10.98 43.54
CA ASN A 866 -41.45 -10.54 44.04
C ASN A 866 -40.35 -10.87 43.03
N SER A 867 -39.78 -9.85 42.38
CA SER A 867 -38.46 -9.93 41.80
C SER A 867 -37.66 -8.70 42.21
N TRP A 868 -36.51 -8.96 42.79
CA TRP A 868 -35.62 -8.05 43.53
C TRP A 868 -35.03 -6.89 42.67
N LEU A 869 -35.33 -6.86 41.37
CA LEU A 869 -34.81 -5.89 40.40
C LEU A 869 -35.54 -4.54 40.35
N SER A 870 -36.69 -4.38 41.00
CA SER A 870 -37.45 -3.10 40.97
C SER A 870 -36.96 -2.04 41.96
N HIS A 871 -35.94 -2.34 42.77
CA HIS A 871 -35.34 -1.38 43.72
C HIS A 871 -34.03 -0.76 43.22
N LEU A 872 -33.55 -1.15 42.03
CA LEU A 872 -32.23 -0.74 41.50
C LEU A 872 -32.27 0.02 40.16
N TRP A 873 -33.45 0.35 39.62
CA TRP A 873 -33.61 1.12 38.38
C TRP A 873 -34.69 2.20 38.51
#